data_AF-A0A6I7YG92-F1
#
_entry.id   AF-A0A6I7YG92-F1
#
_cell.length_a   1.000
_cell.length_b   1.000
_cell.length_c   1.000
_cell.angle_alpha   90.00
_cell.angle_beta   90.00
_cell.angle_gamma   90.00
#
_symmetry.space_group_name_H-M   'P 1'
#
loop_
_entity.id
_entity.type
_entity.pdbx_description
1 polymer ?
#
loop_
_entity_poly.entity_id
_entity_poly.type
_entity_poly.pdbx_seq_one_letter_code
_entity_poly.pdbx_strand_id
1 'polypeptide(L)'
;MALMTVTRLTRELVEAADILRRRVDVSEYRDIISGMLVLKRASDQPGILRVTGRARWQHIVDYGGKAPGHVLNEALWELERSNPDVLGGVMETLDFDRRLGRAELKALIDRFDRIPLGDNDLEFSDVIGRAYDEVLGWFADTAGKKGGEFFTPRSVVRLMVDLVRPEEGQSVYDPFLGSGGMLIQAKEYVDEHGGDGADLGLFGQELNVATWSTARLNLLLHGVTEASVLRGDTLADPLHILSNGQLRRFDRVLANPPFSMSYIEKEVKHPERMRYGWTPEQGKKADLMNVQHVLSVLCPDGVGAVVTPHGVLFRGGAEAEIRRGIVEDGRLEAVIGIGPNVFHGTAIPACILVLRGDDRTSTGERDNVLFINAEREVVTGRTQNRLEPQNIEKIVGAFREWANIPGFSREVTRHEIADNDFNLSIRRYVDAAPPAEPTLDVRAALFGGVPRWEVEKESHKFRVFGIDPADLLRPKDLDYFSFPTGDGEVAAARIHKLVAPNEQRFIAHCRLWWEGAGARIAELAGTKQLLGLRSRLMASFRERLLPLGILDQYQLTGIFAAWWSDRQDDLRSLDHRGFLGVIDRWSAADDRPSHLQDAQVCERVLEVLGGDLQSRVERLVAAERQGLVDLYRTWGDRYATSLMDLEKENEAAGARLRSRLRELGYA
;
A
#
# COMPACT_ATOMS: atom_id res chain seq x y z
N MET A 1 -3.33 -29.23 -18.78
CA MET A 1 -3.42 -27.80 -19.15
C MET A 1 -2.61 -26.99 -18.15
N ALA A 2 -2.09 -25.83 -18.52
CA ALA A 2 -1.48 -24.93 -17.54
C ALA A 2 -2.56 -24.42 -16.57
N LEU A 3 -2.24 -24.42 -15.27
CA LEU A 3 -3.13 -23.94 -14.22
C LEU A 3 -3.47 -22.45 -14.42
N MET A 4 -4.64 -22.06 -13.94
CA MET A 4 -5.12 -20.69 -14.01
C MET A 4 -4.42 -19.86 -12.94
N THR A 5 -3.65 -18.87 -13.40
CA THR A 5 -2.99 -17.86 -12.55
C THR A 5 -3.89 -16.62 -12.41
N VAL A 6 -3.65 -15.79 -11.38
CA VAL A 6 -4.33 -14.49 -11.22
C VAL A 6 -4.27 -13.64 -12.50
N THR A 7 -3.07 -13.40 -13.04
CA THR A 7 -2.87 -12.58 -14.25
C THR A 7 -3.66 -13.09 -15.46
N ARG A 8 -3.65 -14.40 -15.68
CA ARG A 8 -4.41 -15.03 -16.78
C ARG A 8 -5.91 -14.86 -16.59
N LEU A 9 -6.43 -15.13 -15.39
CA LEU A 9 -7.85 -14.99 -15.11
C LEU A 9 -8.30 -13.53 -15.21
N THR A 10 -7.56 -12.59 -14.63
CA THR A 10 -7.82 -11.15 -14.76
C THR A 10 -7.92 -10.73 -16.22
N ARG A 11 -6.98 -11.18 -17.07
CA ARG A 11 -7.03 -10.89 -18.52
C ARG A 11 -8.31 -11.43 -19.16
N GLU A 12 -8.69 -12.68 -18.89
CA GLU A 12 -9.94 -13.25 -19.44
C GLU A 12 -11.18 -12.47 -18.98
N LEU A 13 -11.22 -12.04 -17.72
CA LEU A 13 -12.33 -11.26 -17.17
C LEU A 13 -12.40 -9.84 -17.75
N VAL A 14 -11.25 -9.18 -17.95
CA VAL A 14 -11.19 -7.87 -18.62
C VAL A 14 -11.59 -7.97 -20.09
N GLU A 15 -11.13 -9.01 -20.81
CA GLU A 15 -11.56 -9.27 -22.18
C GLU A 15 -13.06 -9.61 -22.28
N ALA A 16 -13.62 -10.26 -21.26
CA ALA A 16 -15.06 -10.46 -21.15
C ALA A 16 -15.80 -9.14 -20.95
N ALA A 17 -15.26 -8.24 -20.12
CA ALA A 17 -15.81 -6.90 -19.93
C ALA A 17 -15.75 -6.05 -21.21
N ASP A 18 -14.75 -6.24 -22.07
CA ASP A 18 -14.66 -5.55 -23.37
C ASP A 18 -15.82 -5.91 -24.32
N ILE A 19 -16.46 -7.08 -24.19
CA ILE A 19 -17.67 -7.43 -24.94
C ILE A 19 -18.83 -6.48 -24.58
N LEU A 20 -18.84 -5.98 -23.35
CA LEU A 20 -19.86 -5.07 -22.81
C LEU A 20 -19.61 -3.61 -23.24
N ARG A 21 -18.43 -3.33 -23.84
CA ARG A 21 -17.96 -1.98 -24.11
C ARG A 21 -18.90 -1.22 -25.05
N ARG A 22 -19.23 0.02 -24.67
CA ARG A 22 -20.15 0.93 -25.41
C ARG A 22 -21.62 0.49 -25.45
N ARG A 23 -22.01 -0.61 -24.79
CA ARG A 23 -23.39 -1.10 -24.74
C ARG A 23 -24.09 -0.82 -23.42
N VAL A 24 -23.32 -0.90 -22.34
CA VAL A 24 -23.74 -0.60 -20.96
C VAL A 24 -22.81 0.43 -20.33
N ASP A 25 -23.24 1.05 -19.23
CA ASP A 25 -22.37 1.91 -18.43
C ASP A 25 -21.28 1.06 -17.74
N VAL A 26 -20.10 1.65 -17.52
CA VAL A 26 -18.96 0.96 -16.88
C VAL A 26 -19.33 0.43 -15.49
N SER A 27 -20.22 1.13 -14.78
CA SER A 27 -20.74 0.70 -13.47
C SER A 27 -21.53 -0.63 -13.54
N GLU A 28 -22.12 -0.96 -14.69
CA GLU A 28 -22.89 -2.20 -14.87
C GLU A 28 -22.01 -3.41 -15.24
N TYR A 29 -20.77 -3.18 -15.70
CA TYR A 29 -19.88 -4.27 -16.14
C TYR A 29 -19.52 -5.14 -14.95
N ARG A 30 -19.25 -4.48 -13.82
CA ARG A 30 -18.98 -5.12 -12.54
C ARG A 30 -20.04 -6.15 -12.22
N ASP A 31 -21.31 -5.74 -12.19
CA ASP A 31 -22.39 -6.63 -11.81
C ASP A 31 -22.43 -7.85 -12.74
N ILE A 32 -22.47 -7.63 -14.05
CA ILE A 32 -22.57 -8.69 -15.07
C ILE A 32 -21.42 -9.70 -14.94
N ILE A 33 -20.18 -9.22 -14.86
CA ILE A 33 -19.00 -10.07 -14.72
C ILE A 33 -19.04 -10.84 -13.40
N SER A 34 -19.48 -10.21 -12.31
CA SER A 34 -19.60 -10.85 -10.99
C SER A 34 -20.62 -11.99 -11.00
N GLY A 35 -21.80 -11.75 -11.57
CA GLY A 35 -22.85 -12.76 -11.69
C GLY A 35 -22.41 -13.96 -12.52
N MET A 36 -21.77 -13.71 -13.68
CA MET A 36 -21.23 -14.77 -14.54
C MET A 36 -20.14 -15.58 -13.82
N LEU A 37 -19.23 -14.89 -13.12
CA LEU A 37 -18.12 -15.51 -12.40
C LEU A 37 -18.62 -16.42 -11.27
N VAL A 38 -19.55 -15.94 -10.44
CA VAL A 38 -20.12 -16.74 -9.34
C VAL A 38 -20.90 -17.94 -9.89
N LEU A 39 -21.70 -17.76 -10.94
CA LEU A 39 -22.47 -18.86 -11.52
C LEU A 39 -21.58 -19.94 -12.14
N LYS A 40 -20.53 -19.53 -12.87
CA LYS A 40 -19.54 -20.46 -13.44
C LYS A 40 -18.77 -21.18 -12.34
N ARG A 41 -18.26 -20.46 -11.35
CA ARG A 41 -17.50 -21.03 -10.22
C ARG A 41 -18.36 -22.01 -9.41
N ALA A 42 -19.60 -21.65 -9.10
CA ALA A 42 -20.52 -22.54 -8.39
C ALA A 42 -20.75 -23.86 -9.15
N SER A 43 -20.82 -23.79 -10.48
CA SER A 43 -20.99 -24.96 -11.34
C SER A 43 -19.74 -25.82 -11.44
N ASP A 44 -18.56 -25.21 -11.53
CA ASP A 44 -17.27 -25.90 -11.68
C ASP A 44 -16.78 -26.53 -10.39
N GLN A 45 -17.11 -25.92 -9.24
CA GLN A 45 -16.73 -26.38 -7.91
C GLN A 45 -17.97 -26.67 -7.05
N PRO A 46 -18.71 -27.76 -7.34
CA PRO A 46 -19.85 -28.16 -6.54
C PRO A 46 -19.39 -28.50 -5.12
N GLY A 47 -20.06 -27.93 -4.11
CA GLY A 47 -19.72 -28.11 -2.68
C GLY A 47 -19.61 -26.80 -1.91
N ILE A 48 -19.24 -25.70 -2.57
CA ILE A 48 -19.24 -24.35 -1.97
C ILE A 48 -20.67 -23.80 -1.90
N LEU A 49 -21.39 -23.90 -3.02
CA LEU A 49 -22.81 -23.55 -3.11
C LEU A 49 -23.62 -24.76 -3.56
N ARG A 50 -24.88 -24.80 -3.15
CA ARG A 50 -25.87 -25.75 -3.63
C ARG A 50 -26.31 -25.33 -5.04
N VAL A 51 -26.02 -26.17 -6.03
CA VAL A 51 -26.34 -25.89 -7.45
C VAL A 51 -27.34 -26.92 -7.99
N THR A 52 -28.55 -26.47 -8.29
CA THR A 52 -29.59 -27.30 -8.91
C THR A 52 -29.44 -27.34 -10.44
N GLY A 53 -30.17 -28.24 -11.11
CA GLY A 53 -30.02 -28.47 -12.55
C GLY A 53 -30.18 -27.20 -13.41
N ARG A 54 -31.08 -26.28 -13.03
CA ARG A 54 -31.29 -25.02 -13.77
C ARG A 54 -30.18 -23.99 -13.54
N ALA A 55 -29.49 -24.05 -12.40
CA ALA A 55 -28.38 -23.18 -12.06
C ALA A 55 -27.01 -23.69 -12.57
N ARG A 56 -26.96 -24.88 -13.19
CA ARG A 56 -25.72 -25.43 -13.75
C ARG A 56 -25.34 -24.68 -15.03
N TRP A 57 -24.06 -24.33 -15.14
CA TRP A 57 -23.50 -23.66 -16.31
C TRP A 57 -23.84 -24.36 -17.64
N GLN A 58 -23.76 -25.70 -17.66
CA GLN A 58 -24.09 -26.49 -18.85
C GLN A 58 -25.52 -26.26 -19.35
N HIS A 59 -26.49 -26.04 -18.45
CA HIS A 59 -27.88 -25.75 -18.83
C HIS A 59 -27.99 -24.45 -19.64
N ILE A 60 -27.14 -23.48 -19.32
CA ILE A 60 -27.09 -22.15 -19.95
C ILE A 60 -26.40 -22.25 -21.32
N VAL A 61 -25.31 -23.02 -21.39
CA VAL A 61 -24.56 -23.27 -22.63
C VAL A 61 -25.42 -24.03 -23.65
N ASP A 62 -26.17 -25.04 -23.20
CA ASP A 62 -27.02 -25.87 -24.05
C ASP A 62 -28.28 -25.14 -24.55
N TYR A 63 -28.56 -23.94 -24.04
CA TYR A 63 -29.75 -23.17 -24.42
C TYR A 63 -29.64 -22.60 -25.84
N GLY A 64 -30.30 -23.27 -26.79
CA GLY A 64 -30.40 -22.83 -28.19
C GLY A 64 -31.49 -21.79 -28.49
N GLY A 65 -32.24 -21.34 -27.48
CA GLY A 65 -33.40 -20.46 -27.65
C GLY A 65 -33.07 -18.99 -27.96
N LYS A 66 -34.09 -18.13 -27.94
CA LYS A 66 -33.97 -16.71 -28.32
C LYS A 66 -33.73 -15.75 -27.15
N ALA A 67 -33.89 -16.19 -25.90
CA ALA A 67 -33.82 -15.35 -24.70
C ALA A 67 -32.76 -15.84 -23.69
N PRO A 68 -31.45 -15.77 -24.03
CA PRO A 68 -30.39 -16.21 -23.12
C PRO A 68 -30.31 -15.38 -21.81
N GLY A 69 -30.74 -14.11 -21.85
CA GLY A 69 -30.78 -13.25 -20.65
C GLY A 69 -31.72 -13.80 -19.59
N HIS A 70 -32.93 -14.19 -19.99
CA HIS A 70 -33.92 -14.80 -19.12
C HIS A 70 -33.41 -16.08 -18.45
N VAL A 71 -32.70 -16.93 -19.20
CA VAL A 71 -32.12 -18.18 -18.68
C VAL A 71 -31.02 -17.90 -17.66
N LEU A 72 -30.17 -16.90 -17.90
CA LEU A 72 -29.17 -16.45 -16.93
C LEU A 72 -29.81 -15.91 -15.65
N ASN A 73 -30.86 -15.09 -15.79
CA ASN A 73 -31.64 -14.58 -14.66
C ASN A 73 -32.26 -15.72 -13.84
N GLU A 74 -32.92 -16.68 -14.48
CA GLU A 74 -33.50 -17.85 -13.81
C GLU A 74 -32.44 -18.67 -13.07
N ALA A 75 -31.28 -18.88 -13.69
CA ALA A 75 -30.17 -19.63 -13.09
C ALA A 75 -29.62 -18.92 -11.84
N LEU A 76 -29.45 -17.60 -11.87
CA LEU A 76 -29.01 -16.82 -10.71
C LEU A 76 -30.03 -16.81 -9.58
N TRP A 77 -31.32 -16.63 -9.89
CA TRP A 77 -32.37 -16.67 -8.87
C TRP A 77 -32.49 -18.06 -8.23
N GLU A 78 -32.33 -19.11 -9.02
CA GLU A 78 -32.31 -20.48 -8.52
C GLU A 78 -31.09 -20.74 -7.62
N LEU A 79 -29.92 -20.23 -8.00
CA LEU A 79 -28.72 -20.29 -7.17
C LEU A 79 -28.92 -19.55 -5.85
N GLU A 80 -29.50 -18.35 -5.88
CA GLU A 80 -29.81 -17.57 -4.69
C GLU A 80 -30.82 -18.30 -3.77
N ARG A 81 -31.94 -18.79 -4.31
CA ARG A 81 -32.95 -19.53 -3.53
C ARG A 81 -32.39 -20.80 -2.89
N SER A 82 -31.42 -21.44 -3.54
CA SER A 82 -30.76 -22.64 -3.03
C SER A 82 -29.76 -22.32 -1.91
N ASN A 83 -29.33 -21.07 -1.77
CA ASN A 83 -28.29 -20.61 -0.86
C ASN A 83 -28.67 -19.29 -0.16
N PRO A 84 -29.82 -19.23 0.55
CA PRO A 84 -30.35 -17.97 1.09
C PRO A 84 -29.41 -17.30 2.11
N ASP A 85 -28.67 -18.09 2.89
CA ASP A 85 -27.76 -17.58 3.92
C ASP A 85 -26.58 -16.80 3.31
N VAL A 86 -26.10 -17.23 2.14
CA VAL A 86 -24.91 -16.67 1.47
C VAL A 86 -25.27 -15.66 0.39
N LEU A 87 -26.36 -15.89 -0.35
CA LEU A 87 -26.72 -15.11 -1.54
C LEU A 87 -28.04 -14.34 -1.41
N GLY A 88 -28.80 -14.48 -0.32
CA GLY A 88 -30.13 -13.85 -0.21
C GLY A 88 -30.09 -12.34 -0.40
N GLY A 89 -30.82 -11.82 -1.39
CA GLY A 89 -30.87 -10.41 -1.79
C GLY A 89 -29.71 -9.96 -2.69
N VAL A 90 -28.70 -10.80 -2.95
CA VAL A 90 -27.48 -10.40 -3.68
C VAL A 90 -27.73 -10.23 -5.17
N MET A 91 -28.58 -11.08 -5.77
CA MET A 91 -28.82 -11.06 -7.22
C MET A 91 -29.96 -10.13 -7.64
N GLU A 92 -30.62 -9.43 -6.70
CA GLU A 92 -31.75 -8.53 -7.00
C GLU A 92 -31.35 -7.37 -7.93
N THR A 93 -30.10 -6.92 -7.85
CA THR A 93 -29.58 -5.83 -8.69
C THR A 93 -29.13 -6.31 -10.07
N LEU A 94 -29.17 -7.62 -10.35
CA LEU A 94 -28.71 -8.22 -11.61
C LEU A 94 -29.89 -8.53 -12.53
N ASP A 95 -29.85 -8.01 -13.76
CA ASP A 95 -30.85 -8.31 -14.78
C ASP A 95 -30.21 -8.36 -16.18
N PHE A 96 -30.07 -9.56 -16.72
CA PHE A 96 -29.47 -9.79 -18.05
C PHE A 96 -30.44 -9.50 -19.21
N ASP A 97 -31.75 -9.50 -18.99
CA ASP A 97 -32.75 -9.27 -20.04
C ASP A 97 -32.74 -7.81 -20.52
N ARG A 98 -32.50 -6.88 -19.60
CA ARG A 98 -32.55 -5.43 -19.88
C ARG A 98 -31.23 -4.82 -20.31
N ARG A 99 -30.12 -5.52 -20.07
CA ARG A 99 -28.77 -4.94 -20.19
C ARG A 99 -28.05 -5.29 -21.50
N LEU A 100 -28.29 -6.46 -22.09
CA LEU A 100 -27.50 -6.95 -23.21
C LEU A 100 -28.32 -7.59 -24.33
N GLY A 101 -27.82 -7.45 -25.57
CA GLY A 101 -28.36 -8.13 -26.73
C GLY A 101 -28.00 -9.62 -26.76
N ARG A 102 -28.73 -10.40 -27.56
CA ARG A 102 -28.52 -11.85 -27.70
C ARG A 102 -27.10 -12.21 -28.16
N ALA A 103 -26.51 -11.42 -29.06
CA ALA A 103 -25.18 -11.68 -29.60
C ALA A 103 -24.10 -11.47 -28.53
N GLU A 104 -24.21 -10.38 -27.76
CA GLU A 104 -23.31 -10.06 -26.66
C GLU A 104 -23.40 -11.11 -25.55
N LEU A 105 -24.62 -11.52 -25.16
CA LEU A 105 -24.82 -12.58 -24.16
C LEU A 105 -24.22 -13.92 -24.60
N LYS A 106 -24.40 -14.30 -25.88
CA LYS A 106 -23.81 -15.54 -26.40
C LYS A 106 -22.28 -15.48 -26.40
N ALA A 107 -21.70 -14.35 -26.81
CA ALA A 107 -20.26 -14.16 -26.78
C ALA A 107 -19.70 -14.21 -25.34
N LEU A 108 -20.43 -13.66 -24.37
CA LEU A 108 -20.05 -13.70 -22.96
C LEU A 108 -20.10 -15.13 -22.40
N ILE A 109 -21.19 -15.87 -22.67
CA ILE A 109 -21.33 -17.28 -22.29
C ILE A 109 -20.19 -18.12 -22.90
N ASP A 110 -19.94 -17.99 -24.20
CA ASP A 110 -18.90 -18.75 -24.91
C ASP A 110 -17.48 -18.46 -24.40
N ARG A 111 -17.25 -17.24 -23.92
CA ARG A 111 -15.98 -16.88 -23.29
C ARG A 111 -15.85 -17.53 -21.91
N PHE A 112 -16.84 -17.34 -21.04
CA PHE A 112 -16.82 -17.92 -19.69
C PHE A 112 -16.78 -19.46 -19.70
N ASP A 113 -17.39 -20.11 -20.69
CA ASP A 113 -17.36 -21.56 -20.85
C ASP A 113 -15.94 -22.12 -20.99
N ARG A 114 -15.02 -21.34 -21.58
CA ARG A 114 -13.61 -21.71 -21.77
C ARG A 114 -12.74 -21.47 -20.55
N ILE A 115 -13.28 -20.85 -19.50
CA ILE A 115 -12.55 -20.52 -18.28
C ILE A 115 -12.83 -21.63 -17.26
N PRO A 116 -11.89 -22.55 -17.00
CA PRO A 116 -12.03 -23.52 -15.94
C PRO A 116 -11.81 -22.82 -14.59
N LEU A 117 -12.80 -22.97 -13.69
CA LEU A 117 -12.81 -22.38 -12.36
C LEU A 117 -12.95 -23.43 -11.26
N GLY A 118 -12.63 -24.71 -11.52
CA GLY A 118 -12.56 -25.74 -10.48
C GLY A 118 -11.25 -25.64 -9.69
N ASP A 119 -11.21 -26.10 -8.44
CA ASP A 119 -10.00 -25.98 -7.59
C ASP A 119 -8.76 -26.64 -8.21
N ASN A 120 -8.96 -27.75 -8.93
CA ASN A 120 -7.89 -28.46 -9.61
C ASN A 120 -7.34 -27.72 -10.85
N ASP A 121 -8.05 -26.70 -11.33
CA ASP A 121 -7.64 -25.89 -12.47
C ASP A 121 -6.93 -24.61 -12.05
N LEU A 122 -6.98 -24.24 -10.76
CA LEU A 122 -6.38 -23.02 -10.24
C LEU A 122 -4.96 -23.27 -9.74
N GLU A 123 -4.11 -22.24 -9.86
CA GLU A 123 -2.76 -22.30 -9.29
C GLU A 123 -2.78 -22.30 -7.75
N PHE A 124 -3.67 -21.50 -7.18
CA PHE A 124 -3.92 -21.38 -5.75
C PHE A 124 -5.43 -21.20 -5.52
N SER A 125 -5.91 -21.53 -4.32
CA SER A 125 -7.34 -21.47 -3.97
C SER A 125 -7.93 -20.05 -4.01
N ASP A 126 -7.09 -19.02 -3.83
CA ASP A 126 -7.45 -17.60 -3.80
C ASP A 126 -7.31 -16.89 -5.17
N VAL A 127 -6.95 -17.62 -6.24
CA VAL A 127 -6.77 -17.04 -7.59
C VAL A 127 -8.00 -16.26 -8.04
N ILE A 128 -9.19 -16.79 -7.78
CA ILE A 128 -10.45 -16.18 -8.23
C ILE A 128 -10.70 -14.86 -7.49
N GLY A 129 -10.58 -14.85 -6.16
CA GLY A 129 -10.75 -13.65 -5.35
C GLY A 129 -9.75 -12.56 -5.74
N ARG A 130 -8.45 -12.89 -5.81
CA ARG A 130 -7.39 -11.94 -6.20
C ARG A 130 -7.61 -11.35 -7.60
N ALA A 131 -8.01 -12.18 -8.57
CA ALA A 131 -8.31 -11.72 -9.93
C ALA A 131 -9.56 -10.83 -9.96
N TYR A 132 -10.59 -11.18 -9.17
CA TYR A 132 -11.79 -10.37 -9.05
C TYR A 132 -11.50 -9.00 -8.43
N ASP A 133 -10.65 -8.93 -7.39
CA ASP A 133 -10.22 -7.63 -6.86
C ASP A 133 -9.44 -6.81 -7.90
N GLU A 134 -8.70 -7.42 -8.83
CA GLU A 134 -7.93 -6.69 -9.86
C GLU A 134 -8.90 -6.08 -10.86
N VAL A 135 -9.95 -6.82 -11.20
CA VAL A 135 -11.07 -6.37 -12.01
C VAL A 135 -11.86 -5.25 -11.33
N LEU A 136 -12.13 -5.35 -10.02
CA LEU A 136 -12.75 -4.27 -9.25
C LEU A 136 -11.91 -2.99 -9.25
N GLY A 137 -10.59 -3.11 -9.06
CA GLY A 137 -9.66 -1.99 -9.16
C GLY A 137 -9.66 -1.35 -10.56
N TRP A 138 -9.64 -2.17 -11.61
CA TRP A 138 -9.74 -1.70 -12.99
C TRP A 138 -11.06 -0.95 -13.27
N PHE A 139 -12.18 -1.43 -12.71
CA PHE A 139 -13.45 -0.71 -12.81
C PHE A 139 -13.42 0.64 -12.11
N ALA A 140 -12.83 0.72 -10.90
CA ALA A 140 -12.68 1.98 -10.18
C ALA A 140 -11.83 2.99 -10.97
N ASP A 141 -10.74 2.54 -11.59
CA ASP A 141 -9.89 3.39 -12.44
C ASP A 141 -10.60 3.89 -13.70
N THR A 142 -11.47 3.05 -14.28
CA THR A 142 -12.17 3.36 -15.54
C THR A 142 -13.42 4.22 -15.34
N ALA A 143 -14.13 4.05 -14.22
CA ALA A 143 -15.38 4.76 -13.93
C ALA A 143 -15.17 6.27 -13.60
N GLY A 144 -13.98 6.67 -13.15
CA GLY A 144 -13.64 8.05 -12.85
C GLY A 144 -14.47 8.69 -11.73
N LYS A 145 -14.51 10.03 -11.68
CA LYS A 145 -15.11 10.84 -10.57
C LYS A 145 -16.64 10.78 -10.44
N LYS A 146 -17.36 10.00 -11.25
CA LYS A 146 -18.83 10.05 -11.33
C LYS A 146 -19.55 9.15 -10.31
N GLY A 147 -18.88 8.13 -9.77
CA GLY A 147 -19.41 7.32 -8.67
C GLY A 147 -18.92 7.88 -7.35
N GLY A 148 -19.79 8.48 -6.55
CA GLY A 148 -19.45 9.05 -5.23
C GLY A 148 -18.99 8.05 -4.16
N GLU A 149 -18.65 6.82 -4.57
CA GLU A 149 -18.21 5.72 -3.72
C GLU A 149 -16.72 5.49 -3.99
N PHE A 150 -15.89 5.81 -2.99
CA PHE A 150 -14.45 5.75 -3.10
C PHE A 150 -13.98 4.31 -2.86
N PHE A 151 -13.46 3.65 -3.90
CA PHE A 151 -12.71 2.41 -3.72
C PHE A 151 -11.42 2.71 -2.96
N THR A 152 -11.23 2.09 -1.80
CA THR A 152 -10.00 2.26 -1.01
C THR A 152 -8.85 1.55 -1.74
N PRO A 153 -7.76 2.24 -2.11
CA PRO A 153 -6.62 1.59 -2.75
C PRO A 153 -6.08 0.43 -1.90
N ARG A 154 -5.76 -0.71 -2.51
CA ARG A 154 -5.28 -1.91 -1.77
C ARG A 154 -4.10 -1.63 -0.86
N SER A 155 -3.19 -0.76 -1.28
CA SER A 155 -2.01 -0.41 -0.48
C SER A 155 -2.36 0.41 0.78
N VAL A 156 -3.43 1.22 0.73
CA VAL A 156 -3.98 1.89 1.93
C VAL A 156 -4.67 0.86 2.82
N VAL A 157 -5.46 -0.05 2.23
CA VAL A 157 -6.11 -1.14 2.98
C VAL A 157 -5.08 -1.98 3.73
N ARG A 158 -4.00 -2.40 3.05
CA ARG A 158 -2.88 -3.14 3.65
C ARG A 158 -2.23 -2.36 4.79
N LEU A 159 -1.93 -1.07 4.58
CA LEU A 159 -1.39 -0.22 5.63
C LEU A 159 -2.31 -0.19 6.87
N MET A 160 -3.62 0.01 6.69
CA MET A 160 -4.55 0.04 7.82
C MET A 160 -4.63 -1.29 8.56
N VAL A 161 -4.66 -2.41 7.83
CA VAL A 161 -4.65 -3.76 8.42
C VAL A 161 -3.34 -4.02 9.19
N ASP A 162 -2.19 -3.64 8.63
CA ASP A 162 -0.87 -3.79 9.28
C ASP A 162 -0.73 -2.93 10.55
N LEU A 163 -1.43 -1.80 10.62
CA LEU A 163 -1.50 -0.94 11.81
C LEU A 163 -2.35 -1.57 12.92
N VAL A 164 -3.53 -2.11 12.59
CA VAL A 164 -4.44 -2.68 13.61
C VAL A 164 -4.08 -4.10 14.01
N ARG A 165 -3.42 -4.89 13.13
CA ARG A 165 -2.94 -6.26 13.36
C ARG A 165 -4.04 -7.19 13.92
N PRO A 166 -4.99 -7.62 13.08
CA PRO A 166 -5.93 -8.65 13.50
C PRO A 166 -5.21 -9.96 13.80
N GLU A 167 -5.73 -10.71 14.76
CA GLU A 167 -5.24 -12.03 15.18
C GLU A 167 -6.37 -13.05 15.11
N GLU A 168 -6.02 -14.33 15.00
CA GLU A 168 -6.97 -15.45 15.01
C GLU A 168 -7.96 -15.36 16.19
N GLY A 169 -9.24 -15.67 15.93
CA GLY A 169 -10.32 -15.59 16.91
C GLY A 169 -10.86 -14.18 17.21
N GLN A 170 -10.26 -13.12 16.66
CA GLN A 170 -10.73 -11.74 16.86
C GLN A 170 -11.89 -11.38 15.92
N SER A 171 -12.63 -10.36 16.33
CA SER A 171 -13.68 -9.74 15.52
C SER A 171 -13.19 -8.48 14.80
N VAL A 172 -13.42 -8.41 13.49
CA VAL A 172 -13.06 -7.29 12.62
C VAL A 172 -14.32 -6.66 12.03
N TYR A 173 -14.47 -5.35 12.20
CA TYR A 173 -15.63 -4.60 11.70
C TYR A 173 -15.25 -3.49 10.73
N ASP A 174 -15.97 -3.44 9.61
CA ASP A 174 -15.97 -2.31 8.68
C ASP A 174 -17.36 -1.63 8.64
N PRO A 175 -17.52 -0.46 9.27
CA PRO A 175 -18.79 0.28 9.26
C PRO A 175 -19.13 0.93 7.90
N PHE A 176 -18.18 0.97 6.96
CA PHE A 176 -18.35 1.55 5.62
C PHE A 176 -17.76 0.58 4.60
N LEU A 177 -18.35 -0.62 4.57
CA LEU A 177 -17.78 -1.84 3.99
C LEU A 177 -17.28 -1.67 2.55
N GLY A 178 -17.93 -0.84 1.74
CA GLY A 178 -17.59 -0.69 0.34
C GLY A 178 -17.63 -2.05 -0.37
N SER A 179 -16.55 -2.43 -1.07
CA SER A 179 -16.44 -3.74 -1.74
C SER A 179 -15.96 -4.89 -0.84
N GLY A 180 -15.84 -4.68 0.48
CA GLY A 180 -15.37 -5.70 1.44
C GLY A 180 -13.86 -5.89 1.51
N GLY A 181 -13.08 -5.08 0.80
CA GLY A 181 -11.62 -5.26 0.68
C GLY A 181 -10.87 -5.19 2.01
N MET A 182 -11.32 -4.40 2.99
CA MET A 182 -10.70 -4.33 4.32
C MET A 182 -10.86 -5.63 5.11
N LEU A 183 -12.04 -6.26 5.06
CA LEU A 183 -12.30 -7.53 5.73
C LEU A 183 -11.52 -8.69 5.09
N ILE A 184 -11.45 -8.70 3.76
CA ILE A 184 -10.66 -9.67 3.00
C ILE A 184 -9.17 -9.54 3.35
N GLN A 185 -8.63 -8.32 3.33
CA GLN A 185 -7.23 -8.08 3.67
C GLN A 185 -6.92 -8.45 5.13
N ALA A 186 -7.88 -8.28 6.06
CA ALA A 186 -7.72 -8.69 7.44
C ALA A 186 -7.58 -10.22 7.57
N LYS A 187 -8.42 -10.98 6.85
CA LYS A 187 -8.27 -12.45 6.71
C LYS A 187 -6.90 -12.82 6.15
N GLU A 188 -6.53 -12.24 5.00
CA GLU A 188 -5.25 -12.53 4.35
C GLU A 188 -4.06 -12.17 5.24
N TYR A 189 -4.15 -11.10 6.04
CA TYR A 189 -3.09 -10.73 6.98
C TYR A 189 -2.85 -11.83 8.02
N VAL A 190 -3.90 -12.43 8.59
CA VAL A 190 -3.76 -13.53 9.55
C VAL A 190 -3.12 -14.74 8.86
N ASP A 191 -3.59 -15.10 7.67
CA ASP A 191 -3.02 -16.19 6.85
C ASP A 191 -1.52 -15.95 6.56
N GLU A 192 -1.14 -14.72 6.17
CA GLU A 192 0.25 -14.33 5.86
C GLU A 192 1.17 -14.36 7.09
N HIS A 193 0.61 -14.25 8.30
CA HIS A 193 1.35 -14.29 9.57
C HIS A 193 1.27 -15.65 10.28
N GLY A 194 0.72 -16.67 9.62
CA GLY A 194 0.74 -18.06 10.07
C GLY A 194 -0.40 -18.48 10.99
N GLY A 195 -1.44 -17.66 11.13
CA GLY A 195 -2.70 -18.04 11.78
C GLY A 195 -3.73 -18.54 10.75
N ASP A 196 -4.91 -18.94 11.23
CA ASP A 196 -6.07 -19.24 10.37
C ASP A 196 -7.00 -18.03 10.24
N GLY A 197 -6.94 -17.35 9.10
CA GLY A 197 -7.81 -16.19 8.84
C GLY A 197 -9.29 -16.55 8.75
N ALA A 198 -9.66 -17.82 8.62
CA ALA A 198 -11.06 -18.25 8.66
C ALA A 198 -11.68 -18.15 10.05
N ASP A 199 -10.87 -18.11 11.12
CA ASP A 199 -11.34 -17.94 12.51
C ASP A 199 -11.60 -16.46 12.87
N LEU A 200 -11.45 -15.53 11.92
CA LEU A 200 -11.85 -14.14 12.15
C LEU A 200 -13.37 -13.97 12.05
N GLY A 201 -13.95 -13.32 13.06
CA GLY A 201 -15.32 -12.83 12.99
C GLY A 201 -15.40 -11.59 12.12
N LEU A 202 -15.91 -11.70 10.90
CA LEU A 202 -15.97 -10.59 9.94
C LEU A 202 -17.36 -9.92 9.94
N PHE A 203 -17.39 -8.60 10.15
CA PHE A 203 -18.61 -7.80 10.24
C PHE A 203 -18.54 -6.59 9.33
N GLY A 204 -19.62 -6.28 8.62
CA GLY A 204 -19.68 -5.15 7.70
C GLY A 204 -21.04 -4.48 7.66
N GLN A 205 -21.07 -3.20 7.34
CA GLN A 205 -22.30 -2.48 7.01
C GLN A 205 -22.10 -1.59 5.78
N GLU A 206 -23.06 -1.61 4.86
CA GLU A 206 -23.04 -0.79 3.63
C GLU A 206 -24.43 -0.21 3.34
N LEU A 207 -24.48 1.06 2.96
CA LEU A 207 -25.72 1.75 2.63
C LEU A 207 -26.17 1.44 1.20
N ASN A 208 -25.23 1.47 0.25
CA ASN A 208 -25.55 1.28 -1.16
C ASN A 208 -25.80 -0.20 -1.48
N VAL A 209 -26.99 -0.49 -2.02
CA VAL A 209 -27.43 -1.86 -2.34
C VAL A 209 -26.48 -2.57 -3.32
N ALA A 210 -26.05 -1.88 -4.39
CA ALA A 210 -25.20 -2.49 -5.42
C ALA A 210 -23.78 -2.77 -4.90
N THR A 211 -23.26 -1.88 -4.06
CA THR A 211 -21.95 -2.05 -3.43
C THR A 211 -21.98 -3.09 -2.31
N TRP A 212 -23.08 -3.17 -1.55
CA TRP A 212 -23.35 -4.26 -0.62
C TRP A 212 -23.39 -5.63 -1.34
N SER A 213 -24.09 -5.74 -2.47
CA SER A 213 -24.08 -6.96 -3.29
C SER A 213 -22.69 -7.30 -3.78
N THR A 214 -21.93 -6.29 -4.23
CA THR A 214 -20.53 -6.46 -4.65
C THR A 214 -19.67 -7.00 -3.50
N ALA A 215 -19.79 -6.45 -2.30
CA ALA A 215 -19.03 -6.91 -1.13
C ALA A 215 -19.33 -8.37 -0.80
N ARG A 216 -20.59 -8.77 -0.83
CA ARG A 216 -20.99 -10.17 -0.56
C ARG A 216 -20.46 -11.14 -1.61
N LEU A 217 -20.51 -10.77 -2.89
CA LEU A 217 -19.90 -11.57 -3.95
C LEU A 217 -18.37 -11.63 -3.80
N ASN A 218 -17.73 -10.51 -3.44
CA ASN A 218 -16.29 -10.47 -3.25
C ASN A 218 -15.84 -11.39 -2.11
N LEU A 219 -16.48 -11.28 -0.94
CA LEU A 219 -16.23 -12.16 0.20
C LEU A 219 -16.41 -13.63 -0.18
N LEU A 220 -17.48 -13.98 -0.88
CA LEU A 220 -17.72 -15.34 -1.37
C LEU A 220 -16.60 -15.84 -2.29
N LEU A 221 -16.15 -15.02 -3.24
CA LEU A 221 -15.08 -15.37 -4.18
C LEU A 221 -13.70 -15.53 -3.49
N HIS A 222 -13.55 -14.93 -2.32
CA HIS A 222 -12.43 -15.12 -1.39
C HIS A 222 -12.64 -16.25 -0.37
N GLY A 223 -13.71 -17.05 -0.54
CA GLY A 223 -14.00 -18.20 0.32
C GLY A 223 -14.60 -17.82 1.68
N VAL A 224 -15.05 -16.58 1.85
CA VAL A 224 -15.68 -16.10 3.09
C VAL A 224 -17.20 -16.23 2.97
N THR A 225 -17.77 -17.24 3.63
CA THR A 225 -19.21 -17.50 3.61
C THR A 225 -19.94 -17.12 4.90
N GLU A 226 -19.22 -16.93 6.01
CA GLU A 226 -19.81 -16.71 7.36
C GLU A 226 -19.76 -15.26 7.84
N ALA A 227 -19.37 -14.31 6.97
CA ALA A 227 -19.31 -12.90 7.34
C ALA A 227 -20.71 -12.30 7.55
N SER A 228 -20.86 -11.45 8.58
CA SER A 228 -22.10 -10.72 8.85
C SER A 228 -22.09 -9.36 8.15
N VAL A 229 -22.71 -9.29 6.97
CA VAL A 229 -22.72 -8.10 6.12
C VAL A 229 -24.14 -7.54 6.00
N LEU A 230 -24.40 -6.42 6.68
CA LEU A 230 -25.71 -5.82 6.80
C LEU A 230 -25.88 -4.60 5.89
N ARG A 231 -27.12 -4.32 5.47
CA ARG A 231 -27.46 -3.21 4.59
C ARG A 231 -28.16 -2.09 5.35
N GLY A 232 -27.56 -0.90 5.43
CA GLY A 232 -28.14 0.27 6.10
C GLY A 232 -27.15 1.41 6.33
N ASP A 233 -27.68 2.56 6.76
CA ASP A 233 -26.87 3.74 7.10
C ASP A 233 -26.23 3.59 8.49
N THR A 234 -24.91 3.51 8.55
CA THR A 234 -24.14 3.33 9.80
C THR A 234 -24.26 4.51 10.77
N LEU A 235 -24.37 5.74 10.27
CA LEU A 235 -24.52 6.90 11.15
C LEU A 235 -25.94 7.02 11.68
N ALA A 236 -26.97 6.79 10.87
CA ALA A 236 -28.35 6.85 11.34
C ALA A 236 -28.72 5.60 12.19
N ASP A 237 -28.37 4.41 11.71
CA ASP A 237 -28.86 3.12 12.20
C ASP A 237 -27.78 2.02 12.12
N PRO A 238 -26.83 1.98 13.07
CA PRO A 238 -25.87 0.88 13.15
C PRO A 238 -26.58 -0.45 13.50
N LEU A 239 -26.39 -1.48 12.68
CA LEU A 239 -27.23 -2.69 12.70
C LEU A 239 -26.63 -3.87 13.47
N HIS A 240 -25.36 -3.81 13.82
CA HIS A 240 -24.69 -4.86 14.62
C HIS A 240 -25.00 -4.68 16.11
N ILE A 241 -26.16 -5.21 16.53
CA ILE A 241 -26.72 -5.04 17.87
C ILE A 241 -26.71 -6.38 18.62
N LEU A 242 -26.35 -6.36 19.91
CA LEU A 242 -26.45 -7.49 20.82
C LEU A 242 -27.90 -7.74 21.25
N SER A 243 -28.19 -8.90 21.83
CA SER A 243 -29.54 -9.26 22.29
C SER A 243 -30.12 -8.31 23.34
N ASN A 244 -29.28 -7.57 24.06
CA ASN A 244 -29.67 -6.57 25.05
C ASN A 244 -29.93 -5.17 24.45
N GLY A 245 -29.87 -5.01 23.12
CA GLY A 245 -30.09 -3.74 22.43
C GLY A 245 -28.87 -2.81 22.38
N GLN A 246 -27.74 -3.19 22.96
CA GLN A 246 -26.50 -2.43 22.86
C GLN A 246 -25.77 -2.74 21.55
N LEU A 247 -24.99 -1.78 21.05
CA LEU A 247 -24.11 -2.02 19.92
C LEU A 247 -23.06 -3.07 20.28
N ARG A 248 -22.83 -3.99 19.34
CA ARG A 248 -21.72 -4.93 19.41
C ARG A 248 -20.41 -4.14 19.37
N ARG A 249 -19.45 -4.58 20.19
CA ARG A 249 -18.07 -4.08 20.17
C ARG A 249 -17.17 -5.07 19.44
N PHE A 250 -16.08 -4.57 18.89
CA PHE A 250 -15.16 -5.30 18.01
C PHE A 250 -13.71 -5.06 18.42
N ASP A 251 -12.88 -6.08 18.23
CA ASP A 251 -11.47 -6.05 18.59
C ASP A 251 -10.68 -5.19 17.62
N ARG A 252 -11.07 -5.20 16.34
CA ARG A 252 -10.48 -4.41 15.26
C ARG A 252 -11.55 -3.69 14.47
N VAL A 253 -11.35 -2.41 14.21
CA VAL A 253 -12.25 -1.61 13.36
C VAL A 253 -11.45 -0.93 12.26
N LEU A 254 -11.83 -1.15 11.01
CA LEU A 254 -11.20 -0.57 9.84
C LEU A 254 -12.25 0.25 9.11
N ALA A 255 -12.00 1.54 8.84
CA ALA A 255 -13.02 2.39 8.25
C ALA A 255 -12.46 3.40 7.23
N ASN A 256 -13.07 3.46 6.05
CA ASN A 256 -12.91 4.55 5.10
C ASN A 256 -14.28 5.16 4.76
N PRO A 257 -14.85 5.97 5.67
CA PRO A 257 -16.13 6.62 5.41
C PRO A 257 -16.03 7.57 4.21
N PRO A 258 -17.12 7.77 3.44
CA PRO A 258 -17.16 8.83 2.45
C PRO A 258 -16.86 10.19 3.11
N PHE A 259 -15.99 10.99 2.48
CA PHE A 259 -15.57 12.25 3.07
C PHE A 259 -16.66 13.29 2.98
N SER A 260 -16.82 14.07 4.05
CA SER A 260 -17.75 15.20 4.10
C SER A 260 -19.17 14.77 3.73
N MET A 261 -19.70 13.79 4.47
CA MET A 261 -21.11 13.40 4.39
C MET A 261 -21.99 14.37 5.18
N SER A 262 -23.27 14.41 4.80
CA SER A 262 -24.33 14.98 5.62
C SER A 262 -24.87 13.91 6.56
N TYR A 263 -25.46 14.32 7.68
CA TYR A 263 -26.24 13.47 8.58
C TYR A 263 -27.34 14.32 9.21
N ILE A 264 -28.34 13.66 9.80
CA ILE A 264 -29.43 14.31 10.52
C ILE A 264 -29.42 13.76 11.96
N GLU A 265 -29.19 14.62 12.94
CA GLU A 265 -29.05 14.24 14.36
C GLU A 265 -30.28 13.46 14.85
N LYS A 266 -31.48 13.90 14.44
CA LYS A 266 -32.75 13.27 14.82
C LYS A 266 -32.95 11.85 14.26
N GLU A 267 -32.22 11.49 13.22
CA GLU A 267 -32.28 10.15 12.61
C GLU A 267 -31.30 9.17 13.27
N VAL A 268 -30.38 9.65 14.11
CA VAL A 268 -29.39 8.82 14.80
C VAL A 268 -30.05 8.06 15.96
N LYS A 269 -30.25 6.75 15.79
CA LYS A 269 -30.90 5.90 16.79
C LYS A 269 -30.06 5.63 18.05
N HIS A 270 -28.74 5.70 17.90
CA HIS A 270 -27.75 5.49 18.98
C HIS A 270 -26.94 6.78 19.24
N PRO A 271 -27.57 7.82 19.82
CA PRO A 271 -26.94 9.12 20.06
C PRO A 271 -25.85 9.07 21.13
N GLU A 272 -25.85 8.08 22.01
CA GLU A 272 -24.83 7.84 23.04
C GLU A 272 -23.41 7.66 22.47
N ARG A 273 -23.30 7.31 21.18
CA ARG A 273 -22.02 7.24 20.46
C ARG A 273 -21.33 8.59 20.33
N MET A 274 -22.09 9.69 20.28
CA MET A 274 -21.56 11.04 20.09
C MET A 274 -21.13 11.67 21.43
N ARG A 275 -20.31 10.91 22.18
CA ARG A 275 -19.89 11.20 23.56
C ARG A 275 -19.22 12.55 23.71
N TYR A 276 -18.45 12.99 22.72
CA TYR A 276 -17.69 14.25 22.75
C TYR A 276 -18.44 15.42 22.08
N GLY A 277 -19.70 15.20 21.67
CA GLY A 277 -20.57 16.20 21.09
C GLY A 277 -20.87 15.98 19.61
N TRP A 278 -21.58 16.94 19.04
CA TRP A 278 -22.11 16.89 17.67
C TRP A 278 -21.44 17.93 16.78
N THR A 279 -21.14 17.56 15.55
CA THR A 279 -20.77 18.53 14.52
C THR A 279 -21.98 19.33 14.04
N PRO A 280 -21.79 20.44 13.32
CA PRO A 280 -22.91 21.08 12.63
C PRO A 280 -23.51 20.16 11.56
N GLU A 281 -24.83 19.98 11.53
CA GLU A 281 -25.55 19.24 10.46
C GLU A 281 -25.36 19.92 9.09
N GLN A 282 -25.18 21.24 9.08
CA GLN A 282 -24.93 22.03 7.88
C GLN A 282 -23.45 21.97 7.47
N GLY A 283 -23.20 21.94 6.17
CA GLY A 283 -21.84 22.05 5.62
C GLY A 283 -21.06 20.75 5.52
N LYS A 284 -21.75 19.58 5.54
CA LYS A 284 -21.16 18.27 5.24
C LYS A 284 -20.00 17.88 6.17
N LYS A 285 -20.26 17.83 7.47
CA LYS A 285 -19.23 17.69 8.53
C LYS A 285 -19.30 16.39 9.32
N ALA A 286 -19.82 15.31 8.75
CA ALA A 286 -19.96 14.03 9.46
C ALA A 286 -18.63 13.31 9.78
N ASP A 287 -17.47 13.80 9.31
CA ASP A 287 -16.18 13.12 9.43
C ASP A 287 -15.86 12.71 10.89
N LEU A 288 -16.04 13.63 11.85
CA LEU A 288 -15.84 13.33 13.28
C LEU A 288 -16.99 12.52 13.90
N MET A 289 -18.18 12.48 13.30
CA MET A 289 -19.24 11.54 13.74
C MET A 289 -18.84 10.11 13.42
N ASN A 290 -18.20 9.87 12.26
CA ASN A 290 -17.68 8.55 11.90
C ASN A 290 -16.56 8.11 12.85
N VAL A 291 -15.64 9.02 13.21
CA VAL A 291 -14.59 8.75 14.21
C VAL A 291 -15.19 8.37 15.56
N GLN A 292 -16.20 9.11 16.02
CA GLN A 292 -16.91 8.79 17.26
C GLN A 292 -17.65 7.46 17.20
N HIS A 293 -18.23 7.10 16.04
CA HIS A 293 -18.81 5.78 15.87
C HIS A 293 -17.77 4.67 16.01
N VAL A 294 -16.62 4.76 15.33
CA VAL A 294 -15.53 3.79 15.47
C VAL A 294 -15.12 3.65 16.95
N LEU A 295 -14.91 4.77 17.64
CA LEU A 295 -14.60 4.78 19.07
C LEU A 295 -15.67 4.10 19.93
N SER A 296 -16.95 4.25 19.59
CA SER A 296 -18.06 3.68 20.38
C SER A 296 -18.19 2.15 20.26
N VAL A 297 -17.69 1.56 19.17
CA VAL A 297 -17.80 0.11 18.89
C VAL A 297 -16.48 -0.63 19.04
N LEU A 298 -15.44 0.00 19.60
CA LEU A 298 -14.22 -0.70 19.97
C LEU A 298 -14.41 -1.46 21.31
N CYS A 299 -13.93 -2.70 21.35
CA CYS A 299 -13.64 -3.39 22.62
C CYS A 299 -12.69 -2.54 23.47
N PRO A 300 -12.67 -2.74 24.80
CA PRO A 300 -11.79 -1.97 25.67
C PRO A 300 -10.31 -1.95 25.25
N ASP A 301 -9.77 -3.08 24.83
CA ASP A 301 -8.40 -3.24 24.31
C ASP A 301 -8.32 -3.17 22.78
N GLY A 302 -9.43 -2.82 22.12
CA GLY A 302 -9.55 -2.79 20.67
C GLY A 302 -8.74 -1.68 20.00
N VAL A 303 -8.42 -1.90 18.72
CA VAL A 303 -7.67 -0.96 17.88
C VAL A 303 -8.47 -0.63 16.63
N GLY A 304 -8.65 0.66 16.36
CA GLY A 304 -9.31 1.18 15.17
C GLY A 304 -8.35 1.93 14.26
N ALA A 305 -8.53 1.83 12.94
CA ALA A 305 -7.91 2.72 11.98
C ALA A 305 -8.99 3.34 11.08
N VAL A 306 -9.04 4.67 11.03
CA VAL A 306 -10.04 5.41 10.24
C VAL A 306 -9.36 6.41 9.31
N VAL A 307 -9.71 6.34 8.02
CA VAL A 307 -9.32 7.34 7.04
C VAL A 307 -10.20 8.57 7.20
N THR A 308 -9.59 9.75 7.26
CA THR A 308 -10.30 11.04 7.35
C THR A 308 -9.60 12.11 6.50
N PRO A 309 -10.33 13.14 6.02
CA PRO A 309 -9.69 14.29 5.41
C PRO A 309 -8.94 15.11 6.46
N HIS A 310 -7.86 15.80 6.08
CA HIS A 310 -7.06 16.62 7.01
C HIS A 310 -7.86 17.67 7.79
N GLY A 311 -9.04 18.09 7.31
CA GLY A 311 -9.90 19.05 8.00
C GLY A 311 -10.22 18.69 9.44
N VAL A 312 -10.36 17.39 9.77
CA VAL A 312 -10.65 16.95 11.16
C VAL A 312 -9.53 17.33 12.14
N LEU A 313 -8.31 17.51 11.64
CA LEU A 313 -7.13 17.81 12.45
C LEU A 313 -7.10 19.25 12.98
N PHE A 314 -7.76 20.19 12.31
CA PHE A 314 -7.59 21.61 12.61
C PHE A 314 -8.85 22.48 12.54
N ARG A 315 -9.98 21.98 12.02
CA ARG A 315 -11.22 22.77 11.98
C ARG A 315 -11.65 23.16 13.42
N GLY A 316 -12.11 24.41 13.56
CA GLY A 316 -12.53 25.02 14.83
C GLY A 316 -13.98 24.71 15.23
N GLY A 317 -14.45 25.37 16.29
CA GLY A 317 -15.83 25.23 16.79
C GLY A 317 -16.09 23.85 17.40
N ALA A 318 -17.27 23.27 17.15
CA ALA A 318 -17.64 21.96 17.71
C ALA A 318 -16.66 20.84 17.32
N GLU A 319 -16.03 20.90 16.14
CA GLU A 319 -15.01 19.94 15.72
C GLU A 319 -13.74 20.02 16.60
N ALA A 320 -13.40 21.21 17.12
CA ALA A 320 -12.28 21.37 18.05
C ALA A 320 -12.58 20.80 19.43
N GLU A 321 -13.82 20.95 19.92
CA GLU A 321 -14.24 20.38 21.20
C GLU A 321 -14.29 18.84 21.15
N ILE A 322 -14.81 18.27 20.06
CA ILE A 322 -14.78 16.81 19.86
C ILE A 322 -13.34 16.30 19.83
N ARG A 323 -12.47 16.96 19.05
CA ARG A 323 -11.05 16.59 18.93
C ARG A 323 -10.32 16.68 20.28
N ARG A 324 -10.57 17.75 21.04
CA ARG A 324 -10.07 17.92 22.41
C ARG A 324 -10.49 16.73 23.27
N GLY A 325 -11.78 16.42 23.31
CA GLY A 325 -12.31 15.32 24.13
C GLY A 325 -11.69 13.96 23.80
N ILE A 326 -11.47 13.66 22.52
CA ILE A 326 -10.83 12.40 22.09
C ILE A 326 -9.37 12.33 22.56
N VAL A 327 -8.62 13.43 22.46
CA VAL A 327 -7.21 13.50 22.89
C VAL A 327 -7.09 13.43 24.42
N GLU A 328 -7.93 14.18 25.15
CA GLU A 328 -7.94 14.19 26.62
C GLU A 328 -8.34 12.83 27.20
N ASP A 329 -9.27 12.13 26.56
CA ASP A 329 -9.62 10.74 26.90
C ASP A 329 -8.52 9.74 26.50
N GLY A 330 -7.51 10.19 25.75
CA GLY A 330 -6.35 9.40 25.31
C GLY A 330 -6.70 8.26 24.38
N ARG A 331 -7.73 8.47 23.55
CA ARG A 331 -8.21 7.46 22.60
C ARG A 331 -7.60 7.59 21.22
N LEU A 332 -6.77 8.60 20.99
CA LEU A 332 -5.98 8.79 19.77
C LEU A 332 -4.56 8.29 20.02
N GLU A 333 -4.12 7.27 19.27
CA GLU A 333 -2.78 6.70 19.39
C GLU A 333 -1.82 7.30 18.35
N ALA A 334 -2.28 7.49 17.11
CA ALA A 334 -1.45 8.08 16.05
C ALA A 334 -2.24 8.88 15.02
N VAL A 335 -1.55 9.87 14.42
CA VAL A 335 -2.01 10.64 13.26
C VAL A 335 -1.01 10.43 12.12
N ILE A 336 -1.44 9.77 11.05
CA ILE A 336 -0.59 9.38 9.93
C ILE A 336 -1.06 10.09 8.66
N GLY A 337 -0.28 11.05 8.16
CA GLY A 337 -0.56 11.73 6.89
C GLY A 337 -0.15 10.88 5.70
N ILE A 338 -1.03 10.71 4.73
CA ILE A 338 -0.76 9.95 3.50
C ILE A 338 -0.44 10.91 2.36
N GLY A 339 0.44 10.48 1.44
CA GLY A 339 0.80 11.24 0.25
C GLY A 339 -0.41 11.70 -0.58
N PRO A 340 -0.29 12.84 -1.27
CA PRO A 340 -1.35 13.35 -2.13
C PRO A 340 -1.64 12.37 -3.27
N ASN A 341 -2.85 12.41 -3.82
CA ASN A 341 -3.27 11.62 -5.00
C ASN A 341 -3.11 10.10 -4.86
N VAL A 342 -3.07 9.56 -3.64
CA VAL A 342 -3.15 8.10 -3.39
C VAL A 342 -4.59 7.60 -3.55
N PHE A 343 -5.57 8.35 -3.05
CA PHE A 343 -6.98 7.99 -3.16
C PHE A 343 -7.55 8.29 -4.56
N HIS A 344 -8.45 7.43 -5.05
CA HIS A 344 -9.16 7.66 -6.31
C HIS A 344 -10.16 8.81 -6.18
N GLY A 345 -10.40 9.52 -7.28
CA GLY A 345 -11.49 10.49 -7.39
C GLY A 345 -11.31 11.82 -6.62
N THR A 346 -10.34 11.94 -5.71
CA THR A 346 -10.13 13.15 -4.89
C THR A 346 -8.67 13.58 -4.79
N ALA A 347 -8.44 14.89 -4.79
CA ALA A 347 -7.13 15.51 -4.47
C ALA A 347 -7.07 15.97 -3.01
N ILE A 348 -8.12 15.69 -2.21
CA ILE A 348 -8.18 16.06 -0.80
C ILE A 348 -7.10 15.28 -0.04
N PRO A 349 -6.19 15.95 0.69
CA PRO A 349 -5.25 15.30 1.57
C PRO A 349 -5.97 14.48 2.64
N ALA A 350 -5.57 13.22 2.78
CA ALA A 350 -6.16 12.27 3.70
C ALA A 350 -5.12 11.81 4.73
N CYS A 351 -5.59 11.54 5.93
CA CYS A 351 -4.80 10.97 7.01
C CYS A 351 -5.53 9.77 7.61
N ILE A 352 -4.76 8.89 8.25
CA ILE A 352 -5.27 7.78 9.04
C ILE A 352 -5.14 8.16 10.51
N LEU A 353 -6.24 8.05 11.25
CA LEU A 353 -6.23 8.13 12.71
C LEU A 353 -6.22 6.70 13.26
N VAL A 354 -5.24 6.39 14.10
CA VAL A 354 -5.23 5.15 14.87
C VAL A 354 -5.83 5.41 16.23
N LEU A 355 -6.83 4.62 16.60
CA LEU A 355 -7.74 4.83 17.72
C LEU A 355 -7.70 3.64 18.67
N ARG A 356 -7.92 3.89 19.96
CA ARG A 356 -7.94 2.85 21.01
C ARG A 356 -9.28 2.74 21.70
N GLY A 357 -9.58 1.54 22.19
CA GLY A 357 -10.62 1.31 23.18
C GLY A 357 -10.38 2.06 24.49
N ASP A 358 -11.25 1.86 25.47
CA ASP A 358 -11.23 2.56 26.76
C ASP A 358 -10.27 1.92 27.80
N ASP A 359 -9.71 0.74 27.52
CA ASP A 359 -8.66 0.11 28.33
C ASP A 359 -7.25 0.52 27.89
N ARG A 360 -6.65 1.35 28.73
CA ARG A 360 -5.32 1.94 28.55
C ARG A 360 -4.19 1.10 29.12
N THR A 361 -4.48 0.02 29.86
CA THR A 361 -3.43 -0.85 30.40
C THR A 361 -2.63 -1.53 29.28
N SER A 362 -3.29 -1.79 28.16
CA SER A 362 -2.72 -2.38 26.95
C SER A 362 -1.64 -1.52 26.27
N THR A 363 -1.58 -0.21 26.55
CA THR A 363 -0.57 0.70 25.97
C THR A 363 0.60 0.97 26.91
N GLY A 364 0.66 0.34 28.09
CA GLY A 364 1.74 0.50 29.05
C GLY A 364 1.87 1.92 29.61
N GLU A 365 0.73 2.55 29.94
CA GLU A 365 0.62 3.94 30.42
C GLU A 365 1.03 5.02 29.40
N ARG A 366 1.21 4.66 28.12
CA ARG A 366 1.55 5.63 27.08
C ARG A 366 0.43 6.65 26.92
N ASP A 367 0.85 7.91 27.05
CA ASP A 367 -0.04 9.05 27.10
C ASP A 367 0.09 9.97 25.90
N ASN A 368 1.02 9.67 25.01
CA ASN A 368 1.43 10.50 23.90
C ASN A 368 0.75 10.05 22.59
N VAL A 369 0.75 10.93 21.60
CA VAL A 369 0.24 10.66 20.25
C VAL A 369 1.43 10.63 19.29
N LEU A 370 1.53 9.59 18.49
CA LEU A 370 2.56 9.51 17.45
C LEU A 370 2.09 10.21 16.18
N PHE A 371 2.84 11.20 15.71
CA PHE A 371 2.62 11.84 14.42
C PHE A 371 3.56 11.24 13.39
N ILE A 372 3.02 10.82 12.24
CA ILE A 372 3.80 10.33 11.10
C ILE A 372 3.41 11.14 9.86
N ASN A 373 4.39 11.79 9.23
CA ASN A 373 4.23 12.52 7.99
C ASN A 373 4.74 11.68 6.81
N ALA A 374 3.86 10.83 6.27
CA ALA A 374 4.16 9.99 5.12
C ALA A 374 3.76 10.63 3.78
N GLU A 375 3.66 11.97 3.73
CA GLU A 375 3.27 12.70 2.51
C GLU A 375 4.23 12.44 1.32
N ARG A 376 5.49 12.12 1.62
CA ARG A 376 6.56 11.84 0.66
C ARG A 376 6.81 10.35 0.44
N GLU A 377 6.17 9.47 1.21
CA GLU A 377 6.36 8.02 1.11
C GLU A 377 5.46 7.44 0.02
N VAL A 378 5.57 7.96 -1.19
CA VAL A 378 4.78 7.51 -2.33
C VAL A 378 5.63 7.48 -3.59
N VAL A 379 5.31 6.56 -4.48
CA VAL A 379 5.85 6.55 -5.85
C VAL A 379 4.88 7.30 -6.76
N THR A 380 5.41 8.32 -7.44
CA THR A 380 4.63 9.10 -8.41
C THR A 380 4.27 8.24 -9.62
N GLY A 381 2.99 7.98 -9.81
CA GLY A 381 2.45 7.35 -11.02
C GLY A 381 1.91 8.39 -12.01
N ARG A 382 1.44 7.91 -13.18
CA ARG A 382 0.97 8.78 -14.26
C ARG A 382 -0.29 9.58 -13.89
N THR A 383 -1.24 8.92 -13.22
CA THR A 383 -2.54 9.50 -12.82
C THR A 383 -2.70 9.58 -11.30
N GLN A 384 -2.02 8.70 -10.56
CA GLN A 384 -2.11 8.58 -9.11
C GLN A 384 -0.77 8.18 -8.52
N ASN A 385 -0.57 8.58 -7.28
CA ASN A 385 0.55 8.14 -6.48
C ASN A 385 0.24 6.77 -5.87
N ARG A 386 1.27 5.96 -5.64
CA ARG A 386 1.12 4.62 -5.05
C ARG A 386 1.96 4.49 -3.79
N LEU A 387 1.37 3.87 -2.77
CA LEU A 387 2.10 3.31 -1.65
C LEU A 387 2.65 1.95 -2.08
N GLU A 388 3.96 1.83 -2.22
CA GLU A 388 4.63 0.55 -2.50
C GLU A 388 4.92 -0.18 -1.18
N PRO A 389 5.20 -1.51 -1.19
CA PRO A 389 5.44 -2.28 0.03
C PRO A 389 6.49 -1.66 0.97
N GLN A 390 7.58 -1.11 0.43
CA GLN A 390 8.59 -0.43 1.25
C GLN A 390 8.07 0.79 2.01
N ASN A 391 7.12 1.53 1.43
CA ASN A 391 6.55 2.71 2.09
C ASN A 391 5.68 2.28 3.28
N ILE A 392 4.87 1.24 3.08
CA ILE A 392 4.02 0.66 4.13
C ILE A 392 4.87 0.17 5.30
N GLU A 393 5.92 -0.62 5.02
CA GLU A 393 6.80 -1.15 6.07
C GLU A 393 7.53 -0.06 6.86
N LYS A 394 7.93 1.05 6.21
CA LYS A 394 8.51 2.20 6.92
C LYS A 394 7.51 2.87 7.87
N ILE A 395 6.28 3.10 7.41
CA ILE A 395 5.21 3.70 8.21
C ILE A 395 4.85 2.79 9.39
N VAL A 396 4.61 1.51 9.11
CA VAL A 396 4.24 0.49 10.11
C VAL A 396 5.39 0.26 11.09
N GLY A 397 6.64 0.23 10.62
CA GLY A 397 7.83 0.12 11.47
C GLY A 397 7.95 1.31 12.42
N ALA A 398 7.84 2.55 11.91
CA ALA A 398 7.87 3.74 12.76
C ALA A 398 6.73 3.76 13.78
N PHE A 399 5.53 3.31 13.40
CA PHE A 399 4.40 3.17 14.32
C PHE A 399 4.64 2.13 15.42
N ARG A 400 5.07 0.92 15.05
CA ARG A 400 5.29 -0.19 15.99
C ARG A 400 6.44 0.08 16.95
N GLU A 401 7.52 0.68 16.44
CA GLU A 401 8.72 1.00 17.22
C GLU A 401 8.62 2.33 17.97
N TRP A 402 7.55 3.13 17.74
CA TRP A 402 7.43 4.51 18.24
C TRP A 402 8.65 5.37 17.90
N ALA A 403 9.18 5.18 16.68
CA ALA A 403 10.42 5.78 16.26
C ALA A 403 10.26 7.30 16.07
N ASN A 404 11.18 8.08 16.63
CA ASN A 404 11.33 9.51 16.35
C ASN A 404 12.30 9.69 15.17
N ILE A 405 11.77 9.95 13.97
CA ILE A 405 12.55 10.06 12.74
C ILE A 405 12.46 11.50 12.23
N PRO A 406 13.57 12.25 12.16
CA PRO A 406 13.56 13.64 11.71
C PRO A 406 12.83 13.84 10.38
N GLY A 407 11.84 14.74 10.40
CA GLY A 407 11.00 15.08 9.24
C GLY A 407 10.00 13.99 8.81
N PHE A 408 9.89 12.88 9.54
CA PHE A 408 8.99 11.78 9.20
C PHE A 408 8.10 11.34 10.36
N SER A 409 8.60 11.21 11.58
CA SER A 409 7.77 10.82 12.73
C SER A 409 8.23 11.44 14.03
N ARG A 410 7.28 11.74 14.92
CA ARG A 410 7.55 12.27 16.25
C ARG A 410 6.47 11.87 17.25
N GLU A 411 6.90 11.43 18.42
CA GLU A 411 6.06 11.28 19.61
C GLU A 411 5.79 12.66 20.22
N VAL A 412 4.51 12.98 20.45
CA VAL A 412 4.07 14.29 20.96
C VAL A 412 3.22 14.10 22.20
N THR A 413 3.54 14.86 23.24
CA THR A 413 2.80 14.79 24.51
C THR A 413 1.43 15.46 24.42
N ARG A 414 0.46 14.98 25.22
CA ARG A 414 -0.86 15.64 25.31
C ARG A 414 -0.78 17.07 25.79
N HIS A 415 0.20 17.39 26.64
CA HIS A 415 0.44 18.76 27.07
C HIS A 415 0.84 19.66 25.90
N GLU A 416 1.79 19.21 25.07
CA GLU A 416 2.17 19.94 23.86
C GLU A 416 0.99 20.07 22.87
N ILE A 417 0.13 19.06 22.76
CA ILE A 417 -1.08 19.14 21.93
C ILE A 417 -2.05 20.18 22.51
N ALA A 418 -2.23 20.23 23.83
CA ALA A 418 -3.08 21.20 24.50
C ALA A 418 -2.56 22.64 24.35
N ASP A 419 -1.24 22.86 24.48
CA ASP A 419 -0.58 24.16 24.23
C ASP A 419 -0.77 24.66 22.81
N ASN A 420 -1.11 23.74 21.89
CA ASN A 420 -1.37 24.01 20.48
C ASN A 420 -2.88 24.00 20.15
N ASP A 421 -3.72 24.27 21.15
CA ASP A 421 -5.19 24.34 21.04
C ASP A 421 -5.81 23.06 20.47
N PHE A 422 -5.20 21.91 20.80
CA PHE A 422 -5.56 20.61 20.26
C PHE A 422 -5.49 20.53 18.73
N ASN A 423 -4.75 21.42 18.05
CA ASN A 423 -4.57 21.36 16.61
C ASN A 423 -3.63 20.19 16.26
N LEU A 424 -4.15 19.20 15.54
CA LEU A 424 -3.44 17.97 15.16
C LEU A 424 -2.82 18.07 13.75
N SER A 425 -2.64 19.26 13.20
CA SER A 425 -1.97 19.43 11.90
C SER A 425 -0.58 18.82 11.95
N ILE A 426 -0.34 17.79 11.12
CA ILE A 426 0.89 16.97 11.18
C ILE A 426 2.15 17.83 11.05
N ARG A 427 2.16 18.78 10.11
CA ARG A 427 3.29 19.71 9.88
C ARG A 427 3.66 20.57 11.08
N ARG A 428 2.76 20.70 12.05
CA ARG A 428 3.00 21.44 13.29
C ARG A 428 3.95 20.70 14.24
N TYR A 429 4.03 19.37 14.10
CA TYR A 429 4.84 18.49 14.94
C TYR A 429 5.96 17.81 14.16
N VAL A 430 5.71 17.49 12.89
CA VAL A 430 6.65 16.81 11.99
C VAL A 430 6.80 17.65 10.72
N ASP A 431 7.82 18.50 10.72
CA ASP A 431 8.15 19.30 9.55
C ASP A 431 8.88 18.45 8.51
N ALA A 432 8.17 18.09 7.45
CA ALA A 432 8.73 17.41 6.29
C ALA A 432 9.23 18.40 5.23
N ALA A 433 9.40 19.69 5.52
CA ALA A 433 10.04 20.61 4.58
C ALA A 433 11.40 20.05 4.11
N PRO A 434 11.82 20.29 2.85
CA PRO A 434 13.21 20.04 2.50
C PRO A 434 14.09 20.74 3.52
N PRO A 435 15.23 20.15 3.93
CA PRO A 435 16.20 20.88 4.73
C PRO A 435 16.43 22.22 4.04
N ALA A 436 16.30 23.34 4.77
CA ALA A 436 16.61 24.65 4.22
C ALA A 436 17.95 24.56 3.48
N GLU A 437 18.03 25.14 2.28
CA GLU A 437 19.31 25.21 1.58
C GLU A 437 20.34 25.75 2.58
N PRO A 438 21.50 25.06 2.73
CA PRO A 438 22.53 25.52 3.64
C PRO A 438 22.79 27.00 3.36
N THR A 439 22.73 27.84 4.40
CA THR A 439 23.04 29.26 4.27
C THR A 439 24.38 29.39 3.55
N LEU A 440 24.36 30.03 2.39
CA LEU A 440 25.55 30.24 1.58
C LEU A 440 26.61 30.93 2.44
N ASP A 441 27.78 30.30 2.59
CA ASP A 441 28.91 30.96 3.22
C ASP A 441 29.40 32.07 2.28
N VAL A 442 29.10 33.32 2.65
CA VAL A 442 29.40 34.50 1.83
C VAL A 442 30.90 34.61 1.55
N ARG A 443 31.75 34.24 2.52
CA ARG A 443 33.20 34.31 2.35
C ARG A 443 33.68 33.23 1.39
N ALA A 444 33.17 32.01 1.49
CA ALA A 444 33.41 30.94 0.54
C ALA A 444 32.94 31.30 -0.88
N ALA A 445 31.78 31.92 -1.03
CA ALA A 445 31.28 32.37 -2.33
C ALA A 445 32.16 33.47 -2.96
N LEU A 446 32.66 34.41 -2.15
CA LEU A 446 33.51 35.51 -2.62
C LEU A 446 34.93 35.06 -2.95
N PHE A 447 35.53 34.20 -2.14
CA PHE A 447 36.97 33.87 -2.20
C PHE A 447 37.28 32.40 -2.51
N GLY A 448 36.23 31.58 -2.71
CA GLY A 448 36.31 30.16 -2.99
C GLY A 448 36.62 29.32 -1.75
N GLY A 449 36.39 28.02 -1.86
CA GLY A 449 36.70 27.01 -0.84
C GLY A 449 35.49 26.57 -0.03
N VAL A 450 35.43 25.27 0.31
CA VAL A 450 34.30 24.64 0.98
C VAL A 450 34.44 24.84 2.50
N PRO A 451 33.41 25.34 3.21
CA PRO A 451 33.46 25.49 4.66
C PRO A 451 33.63 24.13 5.36
N ARG A 452 34.54 24.06 6.35
CA ARG A 452 34.78 22.82 7.11
C ARG A 452 33.53 22.30 7.82
N TRP A 453 32.73 23.19 8.38
CA TRP A 453 31.50 22.82 9.09
C TRP A 453 30.47 22.14 8.16
N GLU A 454 30.42 22.53 6.88
CA GLU A 454 29.51 21.94 5.89
C GLU A 454 29.97 20.54 5.50
N VAL A 455 31.30 20.33 5.39
CA VAL A 455 31.90 19.01 5.19
C VAL A 455 31.69 18.11 6.43
N GLU A 456 31.90 18.64 7.64
CA GLU A 456 31.73 17.91 8.91
C GLU A 456 30.30 17.40 9.08
N LYS A 457 29.29 18.21 8.74
CA LYS A 457 27.87 17.86 8.83
C LYS A 457 27.52 16.62 8.01
N GLU A 458 28.10 16.52 6.82
CA GLU A 458 27.83 15.42 5.89
C GLU A 458 28.88 14.30 5.97
N SER A 459 29.89 14.43 6.84
CA SER A 459 31.04 13.51 6.91
C SER A 459 30.64 12.06 7.18
N HIS A 460 29.58 11.84 7.96
CA HIS A 460 29.06 10.51 8.24
C HIS A 460 28.70 9.74 6.95
N LYS A 461 28.11 10.40 5.95
CA LYS A 461 27.71 9.78 4.68
C LYS A 461 28.91 9.25 3.90
N PHE A 462 30.01 10.00 3.89
CA PHE A 462 31.26 9.56 3.26
C PHE A 462 31.97 8.46 4.05
N ARG A 463 32.02 8.59 5.38
CA ARG A 463 32.71 7.63 6.26
C ARG A 463 32.09 6.23 6.22
N VAL A 464 30.78 6.15 6.04
CA VAL A 464 30.06 4.88 5.84
C VAL A 464 30.58 4.12 4.61
N PHE A 465 30.96 4.84 3.55
CA PHE A 465 31.63 4.28 2.39
C PHE A 465 33.15 4.19 2.54
N GLY A 466 33.68 4.45 3.74
CA GLY A 466 35.11 4.46 4.06
C GLY A 466 35.90 5.59 3.40
N ILE A 467 35.23 6.68 3.06
CA ILE A 467 35.87 7.89 2.56
C ILE A 467 36.02 8.88 3.71
N ASP A 468 37.22 9.39 3.92
CA ASP A 468 37.38 10.65 4.63
C ASP A 468 37.13 11.79 3.63
N PRO A 469 36.15 12.69 3.84
CA PRO A 469 35.96 13.84 2.98
C PRO A 469 37.23 14.69 2.77
N ALA A 470 38.15 14.67 3.74
CA ALA A 470 39.45 15.33 3.64
C ALA A 470 40.38 14.70 2.59
N ASP A 471 40.11 13.47 2.12
CA ASP A 471 40.84 12.86 1.00
C ASP A 471 40.38 13.43 -0.35
N LEU A 472 39.14 13.92 -0.43
CA LEU A 472 38.55 14.49 -1.64
C LEU A 472 38.90 15.97 -1.81
N LEU A 473 39.15 16.67 -0.70
CA LEU A 473 39.45 18.09 -0.65
C LEU A 473 40.88 18.34 -0.14
N ARG A 474 41.39 19.58 -0.21
CA ARG A 474 42.68 19.95 0.40
C ARG A 474 42.50 21.04 1.45
N PRO A 475 43.23 21.02 2.58
CA PRO A 475 43.19 22.14 3.52
C PRO A 475 43.58 23.46 2.82
N LYS A 476 42.72 24.48 2.87
CA LYS A 476 43.02 25.84 2.40
C LYS A 476 43.52 26.69 3.56
N ASP A 477 42.78 26.67 4.66
CA ASP A 477 43.11 27.34 5.93
C ASP A 477 42.41 26.64 7.11
N LEU A 478 42.30 27.34 8.25
CA LEU A 478 41.66 26.83 9.47
C LEU A 478 40.16 26.57 9.31
N ASP A 479 39.48 27.27 8.41
CA ASP A 479 38.02 27.27 8.30
C ASP A 479 37.53 26.66 6.97
N TYR A 480 38.39 26.61 5.95
CA TYR A 480 38.02 26.20 4.59
C TYR A 480 38.92 25.10 4.02
N PHE A 481 38.30 24.28 3.17
CA PHE A 481 38.97 23.38 2.24
C PHE A 481 39.01 23.99 0.82
N SER A 482 39.86 23.49 -0.06
CA SER A 482 39.91 23.81 -1.48
C SER A 482 39.73 22.55 -2.34
N PHE A 483 39.22 22.75 -3.54
CA PHE A 483 39.15 21.69 -4.54
C PHE A 483 40.54 21.41 -5.14
N PRO A 484 40.89 20.15 -5.42
CA PRO A 484 42.03 19.82 -6.27
C PRO A 484 41.89 20.50 -7.65
N THR A 485 43.00 20.95 -8.24
CA THR A 485 43.02 21.68 -9.53
C THR A 485 42.55 20.79 -10.70
N GLY A 486 41.50 21.21 -11.43
CA GLY A 486 41.07 20.61 -12.71
C GLY A 486 39.94 19.56 -12.65
N ASP A 487 39.28 19.34 -11.50
CA ASP A 487 38.79 18.00 -11.14
C ASP A 487 37.27 17.84 -10.89
N GLY A 488 36.39 18.59 -11.55
CA GLY A 488 34.93 18.35 -11.42
C GLY A 488 34.52 16.92 -11.81
N GLU A 489 34.90 16.46 -13.00
CA GLU A 489 34.63 15.10 -13.49
C GLU A 489 35.59 14.04 -12.90
N VAL A 490 36.84 14.41 -12.65
CA VAL A 490 37.86 13.51 -12.09
C VAL A 490 37.54 13.12 -10.65
N ALA A 491 36.97 14.03 -9.85
CA ALA A 491 36.58 13.74 -8.48
C ALA A 491 35.40 12.77 -8.39
N ALA A 492 34.42 12.83 -9.31
CA ALA A 492 33.35 11.84 -9.37
C ALA A 492 33.92 10.43 -9.63
N ALA A 493 34.81 10.28 -10.61
CA ALA A 493 35.52 9.03 -10.88
C ALA A 493 36.37 8.56 -9.68
N ARG A 494 36.94 9.51 -8.91
CA ARG A 494 37.68 9.20 -7.67
C ARG A 494 36.77 8.69 -6.56
N ILE A 495 35.60 9.30 -6.34
CA ILE A 495 34.60 8.82 -5.38
C ILE A 495 34.23 7.38 -5.72
N HIS A 496 33.89 7.09 -6.99
CA HIS A 496 33.60 5.74 -7.46
C HIS A 496 34.72 4.73 -7.11
N LYS A 497 35.99 5.10 -7.32
CA LYS A 497 37.12 4.24 -7.01
C LYS A 497 37.29 4.00 -5.51
N LEU A 498 37.05 5.02 -4.69
CA LEU A 498 37.23 4.96 -3.24
C LEU A 498 36.11 4.20 -2.54
N VAL A 499 34.86 4.31 -3.00
CA VAL A 499 33.73 3.57 -2.42
C VAL A 499 33.74 2.08 -2.79
N ALA A 500 34.33 1.72 -3.94
CA ALA A 500 34.25 0.38 -4.51
C ALA A 500 34.58 -0.77 -3.53
N PRO A 501 35.63 -0.69 -2.67
CA PRO A 501 35.91 -1.76 -1.71
C PRO A 501 34.79 -2.00 -0.69
N ASN A 502 34.16 -0.93 -0.19
CA ASN A 502 33.08 -1.03 0.79
C ASN A 502 31.75 -1.42 0.15
N GLU A 503 31.47 -0.95 -1.07
CA GLU A 503 30.33 -1.45 -1.85
C GLU A 503 30.47 -2.96 -2.12
N GLN A 504 31.64 -3.40 -2.59
CA GLN A 504 31.92 -4.83 -2.84
C GLN A 504 31.78 -5.65 -1.55
N ARG A 505 32.27 -5.14 -0.42
CA ARG A 505 32.07 -5.77 0.90
C ARG A 505 30.59 -5.87 1.26
N PHE A 506 29.81 -4.81 1.06
CA PHE A 506 28.38 -4.80 1.35
C PHE A 506 27.62 -5.84 0.51
N ILE A 507 27.88 -5.86 -0.79
CA ILE A 507 27.27 -6.85 -1.70
C ILE A 507 27.72 -8.27 -1.37
N ALA A 508 28.98 -8.48 -0.99
CA ALA A 508 29.47 -9.78 -0.53
C ALA A 508 28.74 -10.26 0.75
N HIS A 509 28.47 -9.36 1.70
CA HIS A 509 27.67 -9.70 2.88
C HIS A 509 26.22 -10.07 2.53
N CYS A 510 25.63 -9.41 1.53
CA CYS A 510 24.30 -9.76 1.01
C CYS A 510 24.29 -11.14 0.35
N ARG A 511 25.31 -11.47 -0.45
CA ARG A 511 25.47 -12.79 -1.08
C ARG A 511 25.64 -13.90 -0.03
N LEU A 512 26.53 -13.69 0.93
CA LEU A 512 26.74 -14.65 2.04
C LEU A 512 25.48 -14.86 2.87
N TRP A 513 24.68 -13.81 3.08
CA TRP A 513 23.38 -13.97 3.72
C TRP A 513 22.44 -14.83 2.87
N TRP A 514 22.38 -14.58 1.56
CA TRP A 514 21.54 -15.34 0.65
C TRP A 514 21.92 -16.82 0.59
N GLU A 515 23.20 -17.18 0.69
CA GLU A 515 23.62 -18.59 0.76
C GLU A 515 22.95 -19.33 1.94
N GLY A 516 22.95 -18.72 3.13
CA GLY A 516 22.27 -19.28 4.30
C GLY A 516 20.75 -19.26 4.19
N ALA A 517 20.18 -18.14 3.73
CA ALA A 517 18.73 -18.00 3.55
C ALA A 517 18.19 -18.97 2.49
N GLY A 518 18.89 -19.10 1.36
CA GLY A 518 18.57 -20.00 0.25
C GLY A 518 18.60 -21.47 0.67
N ALA A 519 19.59 -21.87 1.47
CA ALA A 519 19.62 -23.22 2.04
C ALA A 519 18.38 -23.51 2.92
N ARG A 520 17.97 -22.52 3.74
CA ARG A 520 16.78 -22.67 4.59
C ARG A 520 15.47 -22.66 3.79
N ILE A 521 15.41 -21.85 2.73
CA ILE A 521 14.30 -21.86 1.76
C ILE A 521 14.20 -23.23 1.09
N ALA A 522 15.32 -23.82 0.68
CA ALA A 522 15.35 -25.13 0.06
C ALA A 522 14.90 -26.26 1.00
N GLU A 523 15.28 -26.19 2.28
CA GLU A 523 14.85 -27.15 3.30
C GLU A 523 13.33 -27.15 3.50
N LEU A 524 12.68 -25.98 3.40
CA LEU A 524 11.24 -25.83 3.60
C LEU A 524 10.41 -25.87 2.31
N ALA A 525 11.04 -26.02 1.14
CA ALA A 525 10.31 -26.11 -0.13
C ALA A 525 9.34 -27.31 -0.11
N GLY A 526 8.07 -27.08 -0.44
CA GLY A 526 7.02 -28.10 -0.42
C GLY A 526 6.49 -28.49 0.97
N THR A 527 6.93 -27.84 2.05
CA THR A 527 6.53 -28.18 3.43
C THR A 527 5.32 -27.38 3.95
N LYS A 528 4.85 -26.37 3.22
CA LYS A 528 3.85 -25.39 3.66
C LYS A 528 4.25 -24.57 4.91
N GLN A 529 5.55 -24.47 5.17
CA GLN A 529 6.11 -23.70 6.30
C GLN A 529 7.06 -22.58 5.85
N LEU A 530 7.30 -22.44 4.55
CA LEU A 530 8.25 -21.48 3.99
C LEU A 530 7.77 -20.04 4.21
N LEU A 531 6.47 -19.77 4.04
CA LEU A 531 5.93 -18.42 4.18
C LEU A 531 6.12 -17.87 5.61
N GLY A 532 6.05 -18.75 6.62
CA GLY A 532 6.36 -18.43 8.01
C GLY A 532 7.83 -18.06 8.29
N LEU A 533 8.73 -18.17 7.30
CA LEU A 533 10.10 -17.66 7.42
C LEU A 533 10.22 -16.17 7.16
N ARG A 534 9.25 -15.51 6.52
CA ARG A 534 9.34 -14.11 6.05
C ARG A 534 9.95 -13.18 7.11
N SER A 535 9.35 -13.15 8.31
CA SER A 535 9.78 -12.26 9.40
C SER A 535 11.18 -12.59 9.91
N ARG A 536 11.55 -13.87 9.98
CA ARG A 536 12.89 -14.32 10.39
C ARG A 536 13.95 -13.99 9.34
N LEU A 537 13.63 -14.19 8.06
CA LEU A 537 14.51 -13.82 6.96
C LEU A 537 14.73 -12.31 6.94
N MET A 538 13.68 -11.50 7.04
CA MET A 538 13.79 -10.05 7.10
C MET A 538 14.64 -9.58 8.29
N ALA A 539 14.41 -10.14 9.49
CA ALA A 539 15.20 -9.81 10.68
C ALA A 539 16.68 -10.15 10.49
N SER A 540 17.00 -11.36 10.01
CA SER A 540 18.38 -11.78 9.77
C SER A 540 19.07 -10.99 8.65
N PHE A 541 18.31 -10.57 7.63
CA PHE A 541 18.80 -9.71 6.54
C PHE A 541 19.24 -8.34 7.08
N ARG A 542 18.41 -7.74 7.93
CA ARG A 542 18.73 -6.49 8.64
C ARG A 542 19.94 -6.66 9.54
N GLU A 543 19.94 -7.69 10.39
CA GLU A 543 21.04 -7.96 11.34
C GLU A 543 22.39 -8.09 10.62
N ARG A 544 22.41 -8.69 9.43
CA ARG A 544 23.63 -8.88 8.66
C ARG A 544 24.15 -7.62 7.99
N LEU A 545 23.27 -6.77 7.46
CA LEU A 545 23.63 -5.65 6.60
C LEU A 545 23.66 -4.30 7.32
N LEU A 546 22.79 -4.09 8.31
CA LEU A 546 22.68 -2.82 9.04
C LEU A 546 24.02 -2.37 9.68
N PRO A 547 24.84 -3.26 10.29
CA PRO A 547 26.12 -2.84 10.88
C PRO A 547 27.14 -2.26 9.89
N LEU A 548 26.95 -2.48 8.58
CA LEU A 548 27.81 -1.91 7.55
C LEU A 548 27.50 -0.44 7.24
N GLY A 549 26.31 0.03 7.65
CA GLY A 549 25.94 1.45 7.64
C GLY A 549 25.56 2.06 6.28
N ILE A 550 25.84 1.40 5.14
CA ILE A 550 25.52 1.96 3.81
C ILE A 550 24.03 2.19 3.62
N LEU A 551 23.22 1.24 4.06
CA LEU A 551 21.76 1.33 4.01
C LEU A 551 21.20 1.37 5.44
N ASP A 552 20.20 2.21 5.66
CA ASP A 552 19.50 2.28 6.94
C ASP A 552 18.51 1.12 7.12
N GLN A 553 17.94 1.02 8.33
CA GLN A 553 17.02 -0.07 8.65
C GLN A 553 15.72 -0.08 7.83
N TYR A 554 15.23 1.08 7.41
CA TYR A 554 13.99 1.21 6.64
C TYR A 554 14.24 0.89 5.18
N GLN A 555 15.39 1.29 4.64
CA GLN A 555 15.88 0.91 3.32
C GLN A 555 16.03 -0.62 3.21
N LEU A 556 16.65 -1.26 4.21
CA LEU A 556 16.82 -2.72 4.23
C LEU A 556 15.49 -3.47 4.34
N THR A 557 14.62 -3.05 5.27
CA THR A 557 13.28 -3.62 5.43
C THR A 557 12.46 -3.45 4.15
N GLY A 558 12.52 -2.25 3.56
CA GLY A 558 11.81 -1.91 2.35
C GLY A 558 12.23 -2.73 1.14
N ILE A 559 13.54 -2.89 0.90
CA ILE A 559 14.04 -3.73 -0.20
C ILE A 559 13.56 -5.17 -0.04
N PHE A 560 13.68 -5.73 1.17
CA PHE A 560 13.27 -7.11 1.42
C PHE A 560 11.76 -7.28 1.22
N ALA A 561 10.95 -6.37 1.74
CA ALA A 561 9.49 -6.43 1.60
C ALA A 561 9.04 -6.28 0.14
N ALA A 562 9.68 -5.38 -0.62
CA ALA A 562 9.43 -5.24 -2.06
C ALA A 562 9.78 -6.53 -2.82
N TRP A 563 10.96 -7.10 -2.54
CA TRP A 563 11.38 -8.38 -3.12
C TRP A 563 10.40 -9.51 -2.79
N TRP A 564 10.02 -9.65 -1.51
CA TRP A 564 9.09 -10.68 -1.07
C TRP A 564 7.72 -10.54 -1.75
N SER A 565 7.21 -9.32 -1.83
CA SER A 565 5.93 -9.01 -2.49
C SER A 565 5.97 -9.34 -3.98
N ASP A 566 7.03 -8.91 -4.68
CA ASP A 566 7.17 -9.15 -6.12
C ASP A 566 7.38 -10.64 -6.45
N ARG A 567 7.95 -11.40 -5.50
CA ARG A 567 8.18 -12.85 -5.61
C ARG A 567 7.14 -13.69 -4.88
N GLN A 568 6.02 -13.10 -4.44
CA GLN A 568 5.04 -13.78 -3.58
C GLN A 568 4.51 -15.06 -4.23
N ASP A 569 4.12 -15.02 -5.51
CA ASP A 569 3.59 -16.20 -6.19
C ASP A 569 4.66 -17.28 -6.41
N ASP A 570 5.92 -16.88 -6.67
CA ASP A 570 7.05 -17.81 -6.78
C ASP A 570 7.29 -18.51 -5.43
N LEU A 571 7.32 -17.74 -4.34
CA LEU A 571 7.52 -18.23 -2.97
C LEU A 571 6.35 -19.13 -2.52
N ARG A 572 5.10 -18.78 -2.86
CA ARG A 572 3.92 -19.63 -2.60
C ARG A 572 3.97 -20.92 -3.40
N SER A 573 4.36 -20.84 -4.68
CA SER A 573 4.54 -22.03 -5.51
C SER A 573 5.63 -22.94 -4.94
N LEU A 574 6.74 -22.35 -4.49
CA LEU A 574 7.82 -23.07 -3.83
C LEU A 574 7.36 -23.73 -2.53
N ASP A 575 6.55 -23.05 -1.73
CA ASP A 575 6.00 -23.53 -0.47
C ASP A 575 5.02 -24.71 -0.65
N HIS A 576 4.18 -24.66 -1.69
CA HIS A 576 3.11 -25.65 -1.92
C HIS A 576 3.53 -26.81 -2.84
N ARG A 577 4.37 -26.54 -3.84
CA ARG A 577 4.69 -27.45 -4.95
C ARG A 577 6.19 -27.70 -5.13
N GLY A 578 7.02 -27.12 -4.25
CA GLY A 578 8.47 -27.23 -4.34
C GLY A 578 9.05 -26.54 -5.58
N PHE A 579 10.32 -26.82 -5.87
CA PHE A 579 11.07 -26.14 -6.94
C PHE A 579 10.50 -26.39 -8.34
N LEU A 580 10.00 -27.61 -8.61
CA LEU A 580 9.38 -27.94 -9.90
C LEU A 580 8.12 -27.09 -10.15
N GLY A 581 7.32 -26.82 -9.12
CA GLY A 581 6.15 -25.95 -9.26
C GLY A 581 6.49 -24.51 -9.64
N VAL A 582 7.68 -24.01 -9.26
CA VAL A 582 8.17 -22.69 -9.70
C VAL A 582 8.59 -22.73 -11.16
N ILE A 583 9.33 -23.77 -11.57
CA ILE A 583 9.75 -23.93 -12.98
C ILE A 583 8.54 -24.09 -13.90
N ASP A 584 7.53 -24.86 -13.50
CA ASP A 584 6.29 -25.03 -14.25
C ASP A 584 5.56 -23.69 -14.44
N ARG A 585 5.56 -22.85 -13.40
CA ARG A 585 5.02 -21.48 -13.45
C ARG A 585 5.79 -20.61 -14.45
N TRP A 586 7.11 -20.60 -14.38
CA TRP A 586 7.95 -19.81 -15.30
C TRP A 586 7.84 -20.32 -16.74
N SER A 587 7.73 -21.64 -16.94
CA SER A 587 7.61 -22.28 -18.25
C SER A 587 6.23 -22.09 -18.90
N ALA A 588 5.21 -21.72 -18.13
CA ALA A 588 3.93 -21.27 -18.67
C ALA A 588 3.99 -19.83 -19.22
N ALA A 589 5.06 -19.09 -18.92
CA ALA A 589 5.32 -17.74 -19.40
C ALA A 589 6.27 -17.67 -20.61
N ASP A 590 7.09 -18.70 -20.88
CA ASP A 590 7.87 -18.91 -22.13
C ASP A 590 8.44 -20.36 -22.19
N ASP A 591 8.72 -20.86 -23.41
CA ASP A 591 9.15 -22.22 -23.80
C ASP A 591 9.94 -23.05 -22.76
N ARG A 592 9.51 -24.30 -22.51
CA ARG A 592 10.10 -25.24 -21.54
C ARG A 592 11.61 -25.48 -21.75
N PRO A 593 12.43 -25.48 -20.68
CA PRO A 593 13.61 -26.32 -20.60
C PRO A 593 13.24 -27.64 -19.92
N SER A 594 12.64 -28.59 -20.67
CA SER A 594 12.25 -29.93 -20.17
C SER A 594 13.42 -30.89 -19.93
N HIS A 595 14.60 -30.38 -19.53
CA HIS A 595 15.86 -31.13 -19.49
C HIS A 595 16.69 -30.94 -18.21
N LEU A 596 16.21 -30.18 -17.23
CA LEU A 596 16.95 -29.95 -15.98
C LEU A 596 16.70 -31.07 -14.97
N GLN A 597 17.77 -31.61 -14.39
CA GLN A 597 17.70 -32.52 -13.23
C GLN A 597 17.27 -31.75 -11.98
N ASP A 598 16.70 -32.43 -10.97
CA ASP A 598 16.16 -31.80 -9.74
C ASP A 598 17.16 -30.87 -9.02
N ALA A 599 18.45 -31.24 -8.99
CA ALA A 599 19.50 -30.40 -8.42
C ALA A 599 19.70 -29.08 -9.19
N GLN A 600 19.62 -29.14 -10.53
CA GLN A 600 19.74 -27.97 -11.40
C GLN A 600 18.50 -27.08 -11.32
N VAL A 601 17.33 -27.66 -11.04
CA VAL A 601 16.08 -26.92 -10.81
C VAL A 601 16.15 -26.11 -9.51
N CYS A 602 16.62 -26.73 -8.41
CA CYS A 602 16.83 -26.04 -7.14
C CYS A 602 17.80 -24.86 -7.29
N GLU A 603 18.99 -25.12 -7.85
CA GLU A 603 20.02 -24.11 -8.06
C GLU A 603 19.49 -22.93 -8.89
N ARG A 604 18.80 -23.21 -10.00
CA ARG A 604 18.25 -22.18 -10.87
C ARG A 604 17.23 -21.29 -10.18
N VAL A 605 16.31 -21.87 -9.41
CA VAL A 605 15.27 -21.10 -8.72
C VAL A 605 15.89 -20.18 -7.68
N LEU A 606 16.82 -20.71 -6.86
CA LEU A 606 17.51 -19.91 -5.84
C LEU A 606 18.41 -18.83 -6.46
N GLU A 607 19.04 -19.09 -7.60
CA GLU A 607 19.83 -18.11 -8.35
C GLU A 607 18.95 -16.93 -8.80
N VAL A 608 17.78 -17.21 -9.38
CA VAL A 608 16.85 -16.16 -9.84
C VAL A 608 16.29 -15.34 -8.67
N LEU A 609 15.86 -16.00 -7.59
CA LEU A 609 15.30 -15.32 -6.42
C LEU A 609 16.37 -14.46 -5.72
N GLY A 610 17.58 -14.99 -5.54
CA GLY A 610 18.68 -14.29 -4.89
C GLY A 610 19.26 -13.18 -5.75
N GLY A 611 19.41 -13.42 -7.05
CA GLY A 611 19.89 -12.44 -8.01
C GLY A 611 18.98 -11.21 -8.08
N ASP A 612 17.66 -11.40 -7.98
CA ASP A 612 16.70 -10.29 -7.91
C ASP A 612 16.88 -9.44 -6.66
N LEU A 613 16.96 -10.08 -5.48
CA LEU A 613 17.19 -9.38 -4.21
C LEU A 613 18.52 -8.62 -4.24
N GLN A 614 19.59 -9.28 -4.67
CA GLN A 614 20.92 -8.66 -4.77
C GLN A 614 20.91 -7.48 -5.74
N SER A 615 20.26 -7.59 -6.90
CA SER A 615 20.14 -6.49 -7.85
C SER A 615 19.39 -5.28 -7.28
N ARG A 616 18.38 -5.51 -6.42
CA ARG A 616 17.69 -4.43 -5.69
C ARG A 616 18.61 -3.75 -4.68
N VAL A 617 19.39 -4.53 -3.92
CA VAL A 617 20.39 -3.99 -2.99
C VAL A 617 21.43 -3.16 -3.74
N GLU A 618 21.99 -3.69 -4.84
CA GLU A 618 22.99 -3.01 -5.67
C GLU A 618 22.48 -1.67 -6.21
N ARG A 619 21.23 -1.62 -6.69
CA ARG A 619 20.61 -0.37 -7.15
C ARG A 619 20.52 0.68 -6.05
N LEU A 620 20.18 0.28 -4.82
CA LEU A 620 20.05 1.24 -3.72
C LEU A 620 21.43 1.71 -3.22
N VAL A 621 22.40 0.81 -3.09
CA VAL A 621 23.79 1.18 -2.79
C VAL A 621 24.35 2.14 -3.84
N ALA A 622 24.08 1.88 -5.13
CA ALA A 622 24.48 2.77 -6.21
C ALA A 622 23.80 4.15 -6.13
N ALA A 623 22.55 4.21 -5.66
CA ALA A 623 21.84 5.48 -5.44
C ALA A 623 22.46 6.27 -4.27
N GLU A 624 22.82 5.62 -3.17
CA GLU A 624 23.52 6.27 -2.05
C GLU A 624 24.89 6.81 -2.48
N ARG A 625 25.65 6.04 -3.26
CA ARG A 625 26.90 6.52 -3.88
C ARG A 625 26.65 7.74 -4.78
N GLN A 626 25.59 7.71 -5.59
CA GLN A 626 25.25 8.85 -6.44
C GLN A 626 24.94 10.10 -5.60
N GLY A 627 24.27 9.93 -4.45
CA GLY A 627 24.06 11.00 -3.49
C GLY A 627 25.36 11.65 -2.98
N LEU A 628 26.42 10.87 -2.75
CA LEU A 628 27.74 11.42 -2.41
C LEU A 628 28.35 12.25 -3.56
N VAL A 629 28.22 11.76 -4.79
CA VAL A 629 28.70 12.47 -5.98
C VAL A 629 27.96 13.79 -6.16
N ASP A 630 26.64 13.79 -5.99
CA ASP A 630 25.80 14.98 -6.15
C ASP A 630 26.06 15.99 -5.04
N LEU A 631 26.30 15.54 -3.81
CA LEU A 631 26.71 16.41 -2.70
C LEU A 631 28.07 17.06 -2.97
N TYR A 632 29.06 16.30 -3.42
CA TYR A 632 30.37 16.85 -3.78
C TYR A 632 30.27 17.85 -4.93
N ARG A 633 29.46 17.55 -5.97
CA ARG A 633 29.17 18.49 -7.06
C ARG A 633 28.50 19.75 -6.57
N THR A 634 27.55 19.64 -5.65
CA THR A 634 26.88 20.78 -5.03
C THR A 634 27.88 21.70 -4.32
N TRP A 635 28.87 21.15 -3.60
CA TRP A 635 29.95 21.96 -3.04
C TRP A 635 30.79 22.63 -4.14
N GLY A 636 31.05 21.92 -5.24
CA GLY A 636 31.77 22.46 -6.40
C GLY A 636 31.05 23.63 -7.04
N ASP A 637 29.77 23.46 -7.35
CA ASP A 637 28.93 24.48 -7.97
C ASP A 637 28.82 25.75 -7.10
N ARG A 638 28.85 25.59 -5.77
CA ARG A 638 28.78 26.72 -4.82
C ARG A 638 30.12 27.41 -4.58
N TYR A 639 31.22 26.65 -4.52
CA TYR A 639 32.46 27.13 -3.90
C TYR A 639 33.75 26.88 -4.71
N ALA A 640 33.70 26.13 -5.83
CA ALA A 640 34.89 25.87 -6.63
C ALA A 640 35.35 27.11 -7.42
N THR A 641 34.39 27.86 -7.98
CA THR A 641 34.65 29.10 -8.70
C THR A 641 34.14 30.27 -7.87
N SER A 642 35.05 31.13 -7.42
CA SER A 642 34.69 32.28 -6.59
C SER A 642 34.24 33.48 -7.44
N LEU A 643 33.49 34.42 -6.84
CA LEU A 643 33.15 35.68 -7.50
C LEU A 643 34.41 36.43 -7.96
N MET A 644 35.47 36.44 -7.14
CA MET A 644 36.74 37.09 -7.47
C MET A 644 37.45 36.41 -8.65
N ASP A 645 37.30 35.10 -8.83
CA ASP A 645 37.84 34.39 -9.99
C ASP A 645 37.04 34.74 -11.25
N LEU A 646 35.71 34.79 -11.16
CA LEU A 646 34.84 35.22 -12.27
C LEU A 646 35.12 36.66 -12.70
N GLU A 647 35.35 37.57 -11.76
CA GLU A 647 35.71 38.96 -12.05
C GLU A 647 37.04 39.03 -12.80
N LYS A 648 38.08 38.29 -12.35
CA LYS A 648 39.36 38.22 -13.06
C LYS A 648 39.23 37.62 -14.45
N GLU A 649 38.44 36.56 -14.61
CA GLU A 649 38.18 35.95 -15.91
C GLU A 649 37.44 36.90 -16.85
N ASN A 650 36.47 37.65 -16.33
CA ASN A 650 35.74 38.67 -17.07
C ASN A 650 36.67 39.82 -17.50
N GLU A 651 37.53 40.30 -16.60
CA GLU A 651 38.55 41.31 -16.93
C GLU A 651 39.50 40.82 -18.02
N ALA A 652 40.00 39.58 -17.90
CA ALA A 652 40.88 38.96 -18.88
C ALA A 652 40.18 38.72 -20.24
N ALA A 653 38.92 38.28 -20.22
CA ALA A 653 38.09 38.13 -21.41
C ALA A 653 37.85 39.48 -22.09
N GLY A 654 37.53 40.52 -21.31
CA GLY A 654 37.41 41.88 -21.78
C GLY A 654 38.72 42.41 -22.38
N ALA A 655 39.87 42.11 -21.78
CA ALA A 655 41.17 42.47 -22.33
C ALA A 655 41.46 41.75 -23.67
N ARG A 656 41.16 40.46 -23.77
CA ARG A 656 41.27 39.69 -25.03
C ARG A 656 40.35 40.25 -26.11
N LEU A 657 39.10 40.56 -25.77
CA LEU A 657 38.14 41.15 -26.70
C LEU A 657 38.62 42.51 -27.19
N ARG A 658 39.09 43.39 -26.29
CA ARG A 658 39.68 44.69 -26.64
C ARG A 658 40.92 44.54 -27.52
N SER A 659 41.76 43.53 -27.31
CA SER A 659 42.91 43.24 -28.18
C SER A 659 42.45 42.87 -29.59
N ARG A 660 41.45 41.99 -29.70
CA ARG A 660 40.95 41.49 -30.98
C ARG A 660 40.16 42.52 -31.77
N LEU A 661 39.40 43.38 -31.08
CA LEU A 661 38.71 44.51 -31.71
C LEU A 661 39.73 45.49 -32.32
N ARG A 662 40.83 45.78 -31.61
CA ARG A 662 41.93 46.61 -32.13
C ARG A 662 42.60 46.00 -33.36
N GLU A 663 42.84 44.68 -33.37
CA GLU A 663 43.37 43.97 -34.55
C GLU A 663 42.43 44.06 -35.78
N LEU A 664 41.12 44.16 -35.54
CA LEU A 664 40.09 44.29 -36.59
C LEU A 664 39.81 45.74 -37.01
N GLY A 665 40.54 46.73 -36.46
CA GLY A 665 40.40 48.15 -36.80
C GLY A 665 39.25 48.87 -36.08
N TYR A 666 38.62 48.23 -35.10
CA TYR A 666 37.67 48.86 -34.20
C TYR A 666 38.44 49.41 -32.99
N ALA A 667 38.49 50.73 -32.85
CA ALA A 667 39.17 51.42 -31.74
C ALA A 667 38.36 51.31 -30.43
#